data_AF-A0A177HV44-F1
#
_entry.id   AF-A0A177HV44-F1
#
_cell.length_a   1.000
_cell.length_b   1.000
_cell.length_c   1.000
_cell.angle_alpha   90.00
_cell.angle_beta   90.00
_cell.angle_gamma   90.00
#
_symmetry.space_group_name_H-M   'P 1'
#
loop_
_entity.id
_entity.type
_entity.pdbx_description
1 polymer ?
#
loop_
_entity_poly.entity_id
_entity_poly.type
_entity_poly.pdbx_seq_one_letter_code
_entity_poly.pdbx_strand_id
1 'polypeptide(L)'
;MATFLYKLGRFAFRRRHFVALLWVALLTLAGVGAAQAPAAGSTSFSIPGTEAQKAFDLLEDRFPGASADGATARVVFKAPDGEKITSSANKALVKDAVKELGTGSEVASVADPYQAKAVSQDRTIAYAQVSYKVAGMELEDSSRDALEDTAQEARDAGLTVEIGGDALQAVPHTGATEIIGIGVAAVVLVITFGSLIAAGLPLLTALIGVGIGISTITALANTLELGSTTSTLAMMIGLAVGIDYALFIVSRYRAELAEGREREEAAGRAVGTAGSAVVFAGLTVVIALVGLAVVNIPMLTKMGVAAAGTVVIAVLIALTLVPALLGYVGRKVKPAGEKSRLLGGGRKKAKGESGGHTAEKPNMGTRWARFVVRRPLAVLLLGVVGLGAAAVPATSLELGLPDDGSQPTSTTQRKAYDLLSEGFGPGFNGPLMVVVDAKSSDAPKAAVREVTSTVKGLDDVAAVTPATYNKAGDTAMITVVPDSKPSSATTEDLVHAIRDAGAGIKADTDAKVLVTGSTAMNIDVSQKLNDALLPYLTLVVGLAFLLLIVVFRSILVPLKAALGFLLSVLAALGAVVAVFQWGWLADLIGVEETGPVMSMMPIFMVGVVFGLAMDYEVFLVTRMREAFVHGEQPREAIVTGFRHGARVVSAAAVIMIAVFAGFIGSSESMIKMIGFGLAIAVFFDAFIVRMAIVPAVLALFGKAAWWLPRWLDRALPNVDVEGEGLRDLHGTSKDSDPEPVGVVIPAPGDTVPVAVREPVAVGVGAAGSDSGLARVQELQGQALAGTAAGSGNGFYGSNGCGIHGTVRNASGVGVAGAAVTLISPSGRQLGRSVAGADGSYAVDAPGSGSYVVIVAAEGHQPHASTIAVGEEALAHDIVLSGGSVPGASVRGVVCAGADSRPLPDARVTLVDAAGHVVATATTGEDGAYSFTDLAAGDYSIVASGYPPVASALQVDGAGVDGFDISLHHVDE
;
A
#
# COMPACT_ATOMS: atom_id res chain seq x y z
N MET A 1 -27.72 -17.93 6.63
CA MET A 1 -26.37 -17.56 6.11
C MET A 1 -25.41 -18.74 6.21
N ALA A 2 -25.23 -19.34 7.39
CA ALA A 2 -24.36 -20.50 7.60
C ALA A 2 -24.53 -21.64 6.57
N THR A 3 -25.76 -21.98 6.18
CA THR A 3 -26.03 -23.02 5.16
C THR A 3 -25.47 -22.67 3.77
N PHE A 4 -25.53 -21.40 3.37
CA PHE A 4 -24.96 -20.94 2.09
C PHE A 4 -23.44 -21.01 2.12
N LEU A 5 -22.83 -20.48 3.19
CA LEU A 5 -21.39 -20.52 3.40
C LEU A 5 -20.85 -21.95 3.52
N TYR A 6 -21.62 -22.85 4.13
CA TYR A 6 -21.31 -24.28 4.16
C TYR A 6 -21.24 -24.89 2.76
N LYS A 7 -22.25 -24.63 1.92
CA LYS A 7 -22.26 -25.09 0.52
C LYS A 7 -21.09 -24.50 -0.28
N LEU A 8 -20.78 -23.22 -0.06
CA LEU A 8 -19.65 -22.53 -0.69
C LEU A 8 -18.32 -23.17 -0.30
N GLY A 9 -18.10 -23.45 1.00
CA GLY A 9 -16.89 -24.11 1.49
C GLY A 9 -16.68 -25.51 0.90
N ARG A 10 -17.76 -26.31 0.81
CA ARG A 10 -17.72 -27.63 0.15
C ARG A 10 -17.43 -27.51 -1.34
N PHE A 11 -18.08 -26.56 -2.02
CA PHE A 11 -17.87 -26.30 -3.44
C PHE A 11 -16.41 -25.92 -3.71
N ALA A 12 -15.84 -24.99 -2.94
CA ALA A 12 -14.46 -24.57 -3.06
C ALA A 12 -13.48 -25.71 -2.80
N PHE A 13 -13.74 -26.56 -1.80
CA PHE A 13 -12.94 -27.75 -1.53
C PHE A 13 -12.98 -28.77 -2.68
N ARG A 14 -14.17 -29.04 -3.25
CA ARG A 14 -14.34 -30.00 -4.36
C ARG A 14 -13.79 -29.49 -5.68
N ARG A 15 -14.07 -28.23 -6.03
CA ARG A 15 -13.61 -27.57 -7.27
C ARG A 15 -12.36 -26.73 -7.05
N ARG A 16 -11.44 -27.21 -6.19
CA ARG A 16 -10.22 -26.50 -5.79
C ARG A 16 -9.37 -25.96 -6.95
N HIS A 17 -9.32 -26.69 -8.07
CA HIS A 17 -8.58 -26.28 -9.27
C HIS A 17 -9.18 -25.05 -9.93
N PHE A 18 -10.51 -25.03 -10.08
CA PHE A 18 -11.21 -23.90 -10.66
C PHE A 18 -11.09 -22.65 -9.78
N VAL A 19 -11.25 -22.81 -8.45
CA VAL A 19 -11.14 -21.68 -7.52
C VAL A 19 -9.71 -21.13 -7.46
N ALA A 20 -8.70 -21.99 -7.42
CA ALA A 20 -7.31 -21.55 -7.44
C ALA A 20 -6.96 -20.83 -8.76
N LEU A 21 -7.37 -21.38 -9.91
CA LEU A 21 -7.16 -20.75 -11.21
C LEU A 21 -7.86 -19.40 -11.33
N LEU A 22 -9.07 -19.26 -10.80
CA LEU A 22 -9.79 -17.98 -10.79
C LEU A 22 -9.00 -16.91 -10.02
N TRP A 23 -8.50 -17.23 -8.83
CA TRP A 23 -7.73 -16.28 -8.03
C TRP A 23 -6.37 -15.94 -8.64
N VAL A 24 -5.69 -16.93 -9.23
CA VAL A 24 -4.46 -16.69 -9.99
C VAL A 24 -4.75 -15.79 -11.20
N ALA A 25 -5.84 -16.04 -11.94
CA ALA A 25 -6.23 -15.20 -13.06
C ALA A 25 -6.57 -13.76 -12.63
N LEU A 26 -7.23 -13.57 -11.48
CA LEU A 26 -7.48 -12.25 -10.92
C LEU A 26 -6.19 -11.54 -10.51
N LEU A 27 -5.24 -12.25 -9.88
CA LEU A 27 -3.92 -11.71 -9.55
C LEU A 27 -3.14 -11.32 -10.81
N THR A 28 -3.13 -12.18 -11.83
CA THR A 28 -2.48 -11.87 -13.10
C THR A 28 -3.15 -10.68 -13.79
N LEU A 29 -4.48 -10.61 -13.82
CA LEU A 29 -5.21 -9.49 -14.42
C LEU A 29 -4.92 -8.18 -13.69
N ALA A 30 -4.98 -8.17 -12.35
CA ALA A 30 -4.66 -7.00 -11.55
C ALA A 30 -3.19 -6.59 -11.71
N GLY A 31 -2.26 -7.55 -11.69
CA GLY A 31 -0.83 -7.31 -11.88
C GLY A 31 -0.49 -6.76 -13.26
N VAL A 32 -1.11 -7.28 -14.32
CA VAL A 32 -0.98 -6.75 -15.69
C VAL A 32 -1.59 -5.35 -15.82
N GLY A 33 -2.70 -5.10 -15.13
CA GLY A 33 -3.28 -3.76 -15.04
C GLY A 33 -2.35 -2.78 -14.32
N ALA A 34 -1.73 -3.20 -13.21
CA ALA A 34 -0.78 -2.40 -12.46
C ALA A 34 0.49 -2.10 -13.27
N ALA A 35 1.03 -3.09 -13.97
CA ALA A 35 2.23 -2.93 -14.79
C ALA A 35 2.03 -2.01 -16.01
N GLN A 36 0.80 -1.87 -16.48
CA GLN A 36 0.43 -0.95 -17.56
C GLN A 36 -0.05 0.41 -17.04
N ALA A 37 -0.28 0.56 -15.74
CA ALA A 37 -0.73 1.82 -15.18
C ALA A 37 0.40 2.85 -15.20
N PRO A 38 0.11 4.10 -15.58
CA PRO A 38 1.03 5.20 -15.35
C PRO A 38 1.43 5.28 -13.89
N ALA A 39 2.61 5.85 -13.61
CA ALA A 39 2.99 6.19 -12.24
C ALA A 39 1.85 6.99 -11.58
N ALA A 40 1.57 6.69 -10.30
CA ALA A 40 0.53 7.40 -9.57
C ALA A 40 0.87 8.90 -9.54
N GLY A 41 -0.01 9.73 -10.10
CA GLY A 41 0.18 11.18 -10.16
C GLY A 41 0.14 11.81 -8.76
N SER A 42 0.61 13.05 -8.68
CA SER A 42 0.50 13.85 -7.46
C SER A 42 -0.98 14.05 -7.12
N THR A 43 -1.40 13.69 -5.90
CA THR A 43 -2.77 13.98 -5.46
C THR A 43 -2.86 15.43 -5.07
N SER A 44 -3.68 16.21 -5.79
CA SER A 44 -3.99 17.58 -5.38
C SER A 44 -4.69 17.52 -4.02
N PHE A 45 -4.01 18.02 -2.99
CA PHE A 45 -4.50 18.01 -1.63
C PHE A 45 -5.54 19.13 -1.47
N SER A 46 -6.76 18.89 -1.98
CA SER A 46 -7.88 19.82 -1.83
C SER A 46 -8.72 19.47 -0.61
N ILE A 47 -9.08 20.48 0.18
CA ILE A 47 -9.99 20.33 1.31
C ILE A 47 -11.18 21.26 1.13
N PRO A 48 -12.21 20.80 0.41
CA PRO A 48 -13.39 21.61 0.15
C PRO A 48 -14.00 22.14 1.45
N GLY A 49 -14.38 23.41 1.43
CA GLY A 49 -15.10 24.09 2.52
C GLY A 49 -14.21 24.86 3.50
N THR A 50 -12.89 24.66 3.52
CA THR A 50 -11.97 25.40 4.38
C THR A 50 -11.71 26.81 3.88
N GLU A 51 -11.15 27.67 4.73
CA GLU A 51 -10.81 29.04 4.34
C GLU A 51 -9.54 29.08 3.50
N ALA A 52 -8.52 28.29 3.89
CA ALA A 52 -7.27 28.19 3.15
C ALA A 52 -7.49 27.74 1.70
N GLN A 53 -8.42 26.80 1.46
CA GLN A 53 -8.81 26.39 0.10
C GLN A 53 -9.51 27.52 -0.66
N LYS A 54 -10.46 28.24 -0.05
CA LYS A 54 -11.14 29.37 -0.70
C LYS A 54 -10.17 30.49 -1.09
N ALA A 55 -9.15 30.72 -0.27
CA ALA A 55 -8.08 31.66 -0.56
C ALA A 55 -7.20 31.15 -1.71
N PHE A 56 -6.87 29.86 -1.73
CA PHE A 56 -6.14 29.23 -2.83
C PHE A 56 -6.89 29.35 -4.16
N ASP A 57 -8.18 28.97 -4.19
CA ASP A 57 -9.04 29.10 -5.37
C ASP A 57 -9.13 30.57 -5.84
N LEU A 58 -9.19 31.51 -4.90
CA LEU A 58 -9.20 32.95 -5.21
C LEU A 58 -7.86 33.43 -5.80
N LEU A 59 -6.73 32.88 -5.35
CA LEU A 59 -5.42 33.22 -5.90
C LEU A 59 -5.29 32.75 -7.33
N GLU A 60 -5.77 31.54 -7.64
CA GLU A 60 -5.79 31.01 -9.00
C GLU A 60 -6.61 31.90 -9.94
N ASP A 61 -7.79 32.34 -9.47
CA ASP A 61 -8.67 33.25 -10.22
C ASP A 61 -8.07 34.66 -10.42
N ARG A 62 -7.37 35.19 -9.41
CA ARG A 62 -6.97 36.62 -9.36
C ARG A 62 -5.52 36.89 -9.68
N PHE A 63 -4.66 35.87 -9.62
CA PHE A 63 -3.24 35.91 -9.93
C PHE A 63 -2.85 34.80 -10.94
N PRO A 64 -3.46 34.77 -12.14
CA PRO A 64 -3.19 33.72 -13.13
C PRO A 64 -1.71 33.76 -13.57
N GLY A 65 -1.05 32.60 -13.50
CA GLY A 65 0.36 32.42 -13.85
C GLY A 65 1.36 32.57 -12.69
N ALA A 66 0.90 32.87 -11.48
CA ALA A 66 1.68 32.57 -10.28
C ALA A 66 1.55 31.06 -10.02
N SER A 67 2.40 30.24 -10.64
CA SER A 67 2.35 28.79 -10.58
C SER A 67 2.28 28.30 -9.12
N ALA A 68 1.10 27.90 -8.67
CA ALA A 68 0.87 27.45 -7.29
C ALA A 68 1.03 25.92 -7.12
N ASP A 69 1.10 25.18 -8.23
CA ASP A 69 1.11 23.71 -8.25
C ASP A 69 2.47 23.08 -8.58
N GLY A 70 3.48 23.89 -8.92
CA GLY A 70 4.83 23.41 -9.22
C GLY A 70 5.63 23.11 -7.95
N ALA A 71 6.49 22.10 -7.99
CA ALA A 71 7.39 21.77 -6.89
C ALA A 71 8.30 22.97 -6.55
N THR A 72 8.73 23.04 -5.30
CA THR A 72 9.69 24.04 -4.85
C THR A 72 10.86 23.39 -4.12
N ALA A 73 12.07 23.83 -4.44
CA ALA A 73 13.26 23.54 -3.65
C ALA A 73 13.76 24.82 -3.00
N ARG A 74 14.13 24.73 -1.71
CA ARG A 74 14.83 25.81 -1.00
C ARG A 74 16.25 25.36 -0.74
N VAL A 75 17.19 25.91 -1.49
CA VAL A 75 18.62 25.64 -1.32
C VAL A 75 19.19 26.65 -0.35
N VAL A 76 19.61 26.19 0.82
CA VAL A 76 20.11 27.01 1.93
C VAL A 76 21.62 26.90 1.97
N PHE A 77 22.29 28.05 1.92
CA PHE A 77 23.75 28.19 1.94
C PHE A 77 24.17 28.82 3.25
N LYS A 78 25.06 28.17 4.00
CA LYS A 78 25.73 28.71 5.19
C LYS A 78 27.22 28.83 4.92
N ALA A 79 27.77 30.00 5.24
CA ALA A 79 29.20 30.26 5.13
C ALA A 79 29.99 29.49 6.21
N PRO A 80 31.26 29.17 5.98
CA PRO A 80 32.14 28.61 7.01
C PRO A 80 32.17 29.44 8.28
N ASP A 81 32.45 28.80 9.42
CA ASP A 81 32.48 29.46 10.72
C ASP A 81 33.41 30.69 10.72
N GLY A 82 32.85 31.84 11.12
CA GLY A 82 33.57 33.12 11.16
C GLY A 82 33.56 33.91 9.84
N GLU A 83 33.11 33.32 8.74
CA GLU A 83 32.96 34.01 7.46
C GLU A 83 31.57 34.60 7.25
N LYS A 84 31.43 35.40 6.18
CA LYS A 84 30.14 35.93 5.73
C LYS A 84 29.79 35.34 4.38
N ILE A 85 28.52 34.99 4.18
CA ILE A 85 28.02 34.51 2.89
C ILE A 85 28.11 35.61 1.83
N THR A 86 28.12 36.88 2.28
CA THR A 86 28.30 38.06 1.43
C THR A 86 29.75 38.37 1.07
N SER A 87 30.73 37.57 1.49
CA SER A 87 32.13 37.74 1.07
C SER A 87 32.26 37.55 -0.44
N SER A 88 33.26 38.16 -1.09
CA SER A 88 33.39 38.08 -2.56
C SER A 88 33.56 36.65 -3.07
N ALA A 89 34.28 35.81 -2.32
CA ALA A 89 34.47 34.39 -2.66
C ALA A 89 33.16 33.60 -2.51
N ASN A 90 32.53 33.65 -1.34
CA ASN A 90 31.29 32.90 -1.06
C ASN A 90 30.13 33.38 -1.95
N LYS A 91 30.07 34.68 -2.23
CA LYS A 91 29.07 35.26 -3.13
C LYS A 91 29.23 34.79 -4.58
N ALA A 92 30.45 34.54 -5.04
CA ALA A 92 30.69 33.97 -6.37
C ALA A 92 30.17 32.53 -6.42
N LEU A 93 30.54 31.71 -5.44
CA LEU A 93 30.07 30.32 -5.33
C LEU A 93 28.53 30.22 -5.32
N VAL A 94 27.85 31.03 -4.50
CA VAL A 94 26.38 31.04 -4.46
C VAL A 94 25.78 31.48 -5.80
N LYS A 95 26.40 32.43 -6.50
CA LYS A 95 25.92 32.88 -7.81
C LYS A 95 26.10 31.82 -8.89
N ASP A 96 27.21 31.10 -8.86
CA ASP A 96 27.49 30.01 -9.79
C ASP A 96 26.49 28.88 -9.56
N ALA A 97 26.25 28.48 -8.31
CA ALA A 97 25.23 27.49 -7.94
C ALA A 97 23.82 27.93 -8.39
N VAL A 98 23.41 29.18 -8.11
CA VAL A 98 22.09 29.70 -8.54
C VAL A 98 21.93 29.70 -10.06
N LYS A 99 23.01 29.95 -10.80
CA LYS A 99 23.00 29.94 -12.25
C LYS A 99 22.84 28.50 -12.78
N GLU A 100 23.54 27.54 -12.17
CA GLU A 100 23.47 26.13 -12.53
C GLU A 100 22.08 25.56 -12.24
N LEU A 101 21.50 25.87 -11.09
CA LEU A 101 20.11 25.51 -10.75
C LEU A 101 19.08 26.03 -11.79
N GLY A 102 19.41 27.08 -12.53
CA GLY A 102 18.55 27.67 -13.55
C GLY A 102 18.61 27.00 -14.92
N THR A 103 19.50 26.03 -15.15
CA THR A 103 19.69 25.38 -16.47
C THR A 103 18.75 24.21 -16.71
N GLY A 104 18.11 23.67 -15.66
CA GLY A 104 17.22 22.52 -15.74
C GLY A 104 15.98 22.76 -16.62
N SER A 105 15.62 21.76 -17.44
CA SER A 105 14.47 21.81 -18.36
C SER A 105 13.12 21.98 -17.64
N GLU A 106 12.98 21.39 -16.46
CA GLU A 106 11.77 21.45 -15.62
C GLU A 106 11.73 22.66 -14.68
N VAL A 107 12.81 23.45 -14.61
CA VAL A 107 12.87 24.63 -13.75
C VAL A 107 12.06 25.78 -14.35
N ALA A 108 11.11 26.31 -13.58
CA ALA A 108 10.30 27.46 -13.94
C ALA A 108 11.02 28.78 -13.62
N SER A 109 11.63 28.88 -12.44
CA SER A 109 12.41 30.05 -12.03
C SER A 109 13.34 29.74 -10.86
N VAL A 110 14.42 30.52 -10.73
CA VAL A 110 15.30 30.52 -9.55
C VAL A 110 15.42 31.94 -9.03
N ALA A 111 15.13 32.14 -7.75
CA ALA A 111 15.27 33.44 -7.09
C ALA A 111 16.70 33.62 -6.57
N ASP A 112 17.41 34.64 -7.09
CA ASP A 112 18.75 35.02 -6.59
C ASP A 112 18.65 35.55 -5.14
N PRO A 113 19.37 34.94 -4.18
CA PRO A 113 19.28 35.31 -2.76
C PRO A 113 19.60 36.78 -2.50
N TYR A 114 20.54 37.36 -3.25
CA TYR A 114 21.00 38.72 -3.04
C TYR A 114 20.06 39.76 -3.64
N GLN A 115 19.33 39.40 -4.70
CA GLN A 115 18.31 40.26 -5.30
C GLN A 115 17.00 40.19 -4.52
N ALA A 116 16.63 38.99 -4.07
CA ALA A 116 15.44 38.73 -3.25
C ALA A 116 15.60 39.21 -1.80
N LYS A 117 16.80 39.64 -1.38
CA LYS A 117 17.16 39.97 0.02
C LYS A 117 16.95 38.78 0.97
N ALA A 118 17.14 37.58 0.47
CA ALA A 118 17.07 36.31 1.19
C ALA A 118 18.42 35.99 1.87
N VAL A 119 18.92 36.94 2.67
CA VAL A 119 20.17 36.83 3.44
C VAL A 119 19.87 37.13 4.90
N SER A 120 20.38 36.30 5.82
CA SER A 120 20.18 36.46 7.26
C SER A 120 20.72 37.79 7.77
N GLN A 121 20.21 38.28 8.91
CA GLN A 121 20.63 39.58 9.48
C GLN A 121 22.13 39.63 9.80
N ASP A 122 22.68 38.51 10.28
CA ASP A 122 24.10 38.34 10.59
C ASP A 122 24.96 38.04 9.35
N ARG A 123 24.35 37.89 8.16
CA ARG A 123 24.98 37.66 6.86
C ARG A 123 25.83 36.38 6.79
N THR A 124 25.43 35.35 7.53
CA THR A 124 26.08 34.03 7.52
C THR A 124 25.31 33.01 6.68
N ILE A 125 23.99 33.21 6.49
CA ILE A 125 23.10 32.30 5.79
C ILE A 125 22.40 33.04 4.63
N ALA A 126 22.24 32.38 3.50
CA ALA A 126 21.43 32.84 2.37
C ALA A 126 20.62 31.66 1.82
N TYR A 127 19.46 31.91 1.20
CA TYR A 127 18.70 30.84 0.55
C TYR A 127 18.24 31.23 -0.86
N ALA A 128 18.27 30.28 -1.78
CA ALA A 128 17.70 30.39 -3.12
C ALA A 128 16.44 29.53 -3.20
N GLN A 129 15.38 30.08 -3.81
CA GLN A 129 14.16 29.33 -4.08
C GLN A 129 14.13 28.92 -5.55
N VAL A 130 14.09 27.63 -5.82
CA VAL A 130 13.87 27.03 -7.13
C VAL A 130 12.40 26.65 -7.22
N SER A 131 11.73 27.08 -8.28
CA SER A 131 10.35 26.67 -8.59
C SER A 131 10.36 25.84 -9.86
N TYR A 132 9.65 24.73 -9.87
CA TYR A 132 9.56 23.80 -10.99
C TYR A 132 8.23 23.95 -11.73
N LYS A 133 8.17 23.43 -12.95
CA LYS A 133 6.98 23.47 -13.82
C LYS A 133 5.99 22.35 -13.49
N VAL A 134 6.46 21.28 -12.86
CA VAL A 134 5.69 20.08 -12.49
C VAL A 134 5.73 19.87 -10.98
N ALA A 135 4.81 19.05 -10.45
CA ALA A 135 4.76 18.72 -9.03
C ALA A 135 5.95 17.86 -8.59
N GLY A 136 6.29 17.86 -7.29
CA GLY A 136 7.51 17.19 -6.79
C GLY A 136 7.57 15.69 -7.08
N MET A 137 6.42 15.01 -7.11
CA MET A 137 6.30 13.58 -7.45
C MET A 137 6.46 13.28 -8.95
N GLU A 138 6.29 14.29 -9.79
CA GLU A 138 6.37 14.20 -11.26
C GLU A 138 7.72 14.71 -11.79
N LEU A 139 8.56 15.26 -10.92
CA LEU A 139 9.91 15.71 -11.24
C LEU A 139 10.75 14.53 -11.76
N GLU A 140 11.45 14.73 -12.87
CA GLU A 140 12.39 13.73 -13.37
C GLU A 140 13.54 13.54 -12.38
N ASP A 141 14.06 12.31 -12.29
CA ASP A 141 15.24 12.02 -11.47
C ASP A 141 16.44 12.89 -11.91
N SER A 142 16.55 13.20 -13.22
CA SER A 142 17.56 14.11 -13.77
C SER A 142 17.52 15.52 -13.14
N SER A 143 16.33 16.05 -12.85
CA SER A 143 16.13 17.35 -12.20
C SER A 143 16.47 17.30 -10.71
N ARG A 144 16.28 16.16 -10.07
CA ARG A 144 16.66 15.91 -8.66
C ARG A 144 18.16 15.75 -8.53
N ASP A 145 18.76 14.94 -9.39
CA ASP A 145 20.21 14.71 -9.46
C ASP A 145 20.93 16.05 -9.72
N ALA A 146 20.46 16.86 -10.67
CA ALA A 146 21.04 18.18 -10.92
C ALA A 146 20.97 19.12 -9.70
N LEU A 147 19.89 19.07 -8.92
CA LEU A 147 19.72 19.84 -7.69
C LEU A 147 20.69 19.36 -6.60
N GLU A 148 20.85 18.04 -6.43
CA GLU A 148 21.77 17.44 -5.47
C GLU A 148 23.24 17.66 -5.86
N ASP A 149 23.59 17.47 -7.12
CA ASP A 149 24.92 17.69 -7.68
C ASP A 149 25.35 19.14 -7.50
N THR A 150 24.48 20.10 -7.83
CA THR A 150 24.78 21.53 -7.64
C THR A 150 25.03 21.87 -6.16
N ALA A 151 24.26 21.26 -5.25
CA ALA A 151 24.51 21.44 -3.83
C ALA A 151 25.81 20.77 -3.38
N GLN A 152 26.15 19.61 -3.94
CA GLN A 152 27.38 18.90 -3.63
C GLN A 152 28.62 19.66 -4.11
N GLU A 153 28.60 20.23 -5.32
CA GLU A 153 29.69 21.09 -5.82
C GLU A 153 29.94 22.29 -4.90
N ALA A 154 28.86 22.93 -4.43
CA ALA A 154 28.97 24.04 -3.49
C ALA A 154 29.48 23.59 -2.11
N ARG A 155 29.16 22.36 -1.67
CA ARG A 155 29.75 21.74 -0.46
C ARG A 155 31.24 21.49 -0.62
N ASP A 156 31.65 20.96 -1.76
CA ASP A 156 33.05 20.66 -2.07
C ASP A 156 33.88 21.95 -2.17
N ALA A 157 33.26 23.06 -2.58
CA ALA A 157 33.84 24.40 -2.54
C ALA A 157 33.93 25.02 -1.13
N GLY A 158 33.44 24.32 -0.09
CA GLY A 158 33.58 24.68 1.31
C GLY A 158 32.35 25.32 1.96
N LEU A 159 31.23 25.51 1.23
CA LEU A 159 29.99 26.00 1.84
C LEU A 159 29.26 24.85 2.55
N THR A 160 28.44 25.16 3.55
CA THR A 160 27.43 24.20 4.01
C THR A 160 26.17 24.44 3.19
N VAL A 161 25.73 23.44 2.42
CA VAL A 161 24.54 23.55 1.56
C VAL A 161 23.54 22.46 1.90
N GLU A 162 22.32 22.86 2.18
CA GLU A 162 21.23 21.94 2.51
C GLU A 162 19.98 22.31 1.72
N ILE A 163 19.20 21.31 1.35
CA ILE A 163 18.05 21.47 0.46
C ILE A 163 16.79 21.08 1.22
N GLY A 164 15.84 22.01 1.31
CA GLY A 164 14.48 21.75 1.79
C GLY A 164 13.46 21.86 0.67
N GLY A 165 12.19 21.67 1.02
CA GLY A 165 11.07 21.69 0.07
C GLY A 165 10.71 20.32 -0.48
N ASP A 166 9.69 20.28 -1.32
CA ASP A 166 9.02 19.07 -1.79
C ASP A 166 9.70 18.42 -3.01
N ALA A 167 10.66 19.08 -3.64
CA ALA A 167 11.39 18.56 -4.80
C ALA A 167 12.24 17.30 -4.50
N LEU A 168 12.77 17.18 -3.27
CA LEU A 168 13.61 16.07 -2.82
C LEU A 168 12.87 15.05 -1.95
N GLN A 169 11.53 15.04 -1.93
CA GLN A 169 10.83 13.98 -1.20
C GLN A 169 11.12 12.63 -1.84
N ALA A 170 11.93 11.82 -1.15
CA ALA A 170 12.32 10.49 -1.60
C ALA A 170 11.09 9.59 -1.74
N VAL A 171 11.05 8.81 -2.82
CA VAL A 171 10.09 7.72 -2.96
C VAL A 171 10.39 6.68 -1.86
N PRO A 172 9.44 6.33 -0.98
CA PRO A 172 9.70 5.39 0.10
C PRO A 172 10.18 4.04 -0.44
N HIS A 173 11.36 3.58 -0.01
CA HIS A 173 11.81 2.21 -0.26
C HIS A 173 11.09 1.25 0.69
N THR A 174 9.98 0.67 0.23
CA THR A 174 9.27 -0.42 0.95
C THR A 174 10.02 -1.74 0.74
N GLY A 175 10.40 -2.43 1.82
CA GLY A 175 10.84 -3.82 1.68
C GLY A 175 11.48 -4.46 2.91
N ALA A 176 12.51 -3.83 3.50
CA ALA A 176 13.34 -4.52 4.49
C ALA A 176 12.61 -4.82 5.82
N THR A 177 11.81 -3.86 6.32
CA THR A 177 11.16 -3.95 7.63
C THR A 177 9.85 -4.73 7.60
N GLU A 178 9.15 -4.72 6.46
CA GLU A 178 7.92 -5.49 6.24
C GLU A 178 8.19 -7.00 6.25
N ILE A 179 9.32 -7.43 5.66
CA ILE A 179 9.75 -8.84 5.66
C ILE A 179 9.93 -9.36 7.10
N ILE A 180 10.39 -8.49 8.02
CA ILE A 180 10.55 -8.85 9.44
C ILE A 180 9.19 -9.15 10.06
N GLY A 181 8.18 -8.28 9.87
CA GLY A 181 6.82 -8.49 10.37
C GLY A 181 6.20 -9.78 9.86
N ILE A 182 6.33 -10.06 8.56
CA ILE A 182 5.88 -11.29 7.92
C ILE A 182 6.64 -12.51 8.48
N GLY A 183 7.95 -12.40 8.68
CA GLY A 183 8.78 -13.45 9.26
C GLY A 183 8.37 -13.82 10.69
N VAL A 184 8.12 -12.82 11.54
CA VAL A 184 7.62 -13.03 12.90
C VAL A 184 6.23 -13.68 12.87
N ALA A 185 5.32 -13.19 12.02
CA ALA A 185 4.00 -13.81 11.84
C ALA A 185 4.11 -15.28 11.42
N ALA A 186 5.02 -15.63 10.52
CA ALA A 186 5.29 -17.00 10.11
C ALA A 186 5.75 -17.87 11.30
N VAL A 187 6.67 -17.38 12.14
CA VAL A 187 7.12 -18.10 13.35
C VAL A 187 5.96 -18.34 14.31
N VAL A 188 5.13 -17.33 14.57
CA VAL A 188 3.97 -17.45 15.47
C VAL A 188 2.95 -18.44 14.92
N LEU A 189 2.67 -18.43 13.60
CA LEU A 189 1.80 -19.40 12.96
C LEU A 189 2.35 -20.84 13.07
N VAL A 190 3.67 -21.03 12.90
CA VAL A 190 4.32 -22.33 13.07
C VAL A 190 4.18 -22.84 14.50
N ILE A 191 4.40 -21.99 15.51
CA ILE A 191 4.22 -22.33 16.93
C ILE A 191 2.75 -22.65 17.23
N THR A 192 1.83 -21.88 16.63
CA THR A 192 0.38 -22.02 16.84
C THR A 192 -0.12 -23.35 16.31
N PHE A 193 0.24 -23.70 15.08
CA PHE A 193 -0.27 -24.90 14.42
C PHE A 193 0.60 -26.14 14.59
N GLY A 194 1.90 -25.99 14.92
CA GLY A 194 2.86 -27.10 15.01
C GLY A 194 3.14 -27.79 13.68
N SER A 195 2.91 -27.09 12.56
CA SER A 195 3.08 -27.60 11.19
C SER A 195 3.38 -26.44 10.24
N LEU A 196 4.48 -26.55 9.49
CA LEU A 196 4.90 -25.53 8.51
C LEU A 196 3.87 -25.36 7.39
N ILE A 197 3.24 -26.45 6.97
CA ILE A 197 2.23 -26.42 5.90
C ILE A 197 0.94 -25.73 6.38
N ALA A 198 0.52 -26.00 7.62
CA ALA A 198 -0.67 -25.36 8.18
C ALA A 198 -0.43 -23.86 8.47
N ALA A 199 0.81 -23.48 8.79
CA ALA A 199 1.22 -22.09 8.97
C ALA A 199 1.39 -21.33 7.65
N GLY A 200 1.96 -21.97 6.64
CA GLY A 200 2.17 -21.36 5.33
C GLY A 200 0.87 -21.06 4.58
N LEU A 201 -0.21 -21.77 4.90
CA LEU A 201 -1.49 -21.58 4.22
C LEU A 201 -2.11 -20.17 4.48
N PRO A 202 -2.35 -19.74 5.75
CA PRO A 202 -2.79 -18.37 6.02
C PRO A 202 -1.88 -17.29 5.43
N LEU A 203 -0.56 -17.50 5.51
CA LEU A 203 0.42 -16.55 4.99
C LEU A 203 0.33 -16.41 3.47
N LEU A 204 0.31 -17.53 2.75
CA LEU A 204 0.20 -17.54 1.28
C LEU A 204 -1.10 -16.87 0.81
N THR A 205 -2.23 -17.19 1.46
CA THR A 205 -3.52 -16.58 1.07
C THR A 205 -3.57 -15.09 1.38
N ALA A 206 -2.96 -14.64 2.48
CA ALA A 206 -2.87 -13.23 2.80
C ALA A 206 -2.00 -12.48 1.79
N LEU A 207 -0.84 -13.03 1.41
CA LEU A 207 0.03 -12.44 0.38
C LEU A 207 -0.66 -12.36 -0.99
N ILE A 208 -1.42 -13.39 -1.38
CA ILE A 208 -2.22 -13.33 -2.63
C ILE A 208 -3.28 -12.22 -2.54
N GLY A 209 -3.99 -12.12 -1.41
CA GLY A 209 -5.02 -11.10 -1.22
C GLY A 209 -4.47 -9.68 -1.22
N VAL A 210 -3.36 -9.47 -0.53
CA VAL A 210 -2.62 -8.20 -0.52
C VAL A 210 -2.08 -7.88 -1.91
N GLY A 211 -1.49 -8.85 -2.61
CA GLY A 211 -1.01 -8.68 -3.98
C GLY A 211 -2.12 -8.24 -4.92
N ILE A 212 -3.29 -8.88 -4.87
CA ILE A 212 -4.46 -8.45 -5.67
C ILE A 212 -4.90 -7.04 -5.26
N GLY A 213 -4.98 -6.75 -3.96
CA GLY A 213 -5.40 -5.45 -3.44
C GLY A 213 -4.47 -4.32 -3.90
N ILE A 214 -3.17 -4.46 -3.68
CA ILE A 214 -2.14 -3.50 -4.10
C ILE A 214 -2.15 -3.35 -5.62
N SER A 215 -2.10 -4.44 -6.39
CA SER A 215 -2.11 -4.35 -7.85
C SER A 215 -3.40 -3.70 -8.37
N THR A 216 -4.54 -3.92 -7.74
CA THR A 216 -5.80 -3.25 -8.11
C THR A 216 -5.74 -1.76 -7.78
N ILE A 217 -5.20 -1.39 -6.61
CA ILE A 217 -5.00 0.02 -6.21
C ILE A 217 -4.06 0.72 -7.19
N THR A 218 -2.93 0.10 -7.54
CA THR A 218 -1.97 0.62 -8.52
C THR A 218 -2.60 0.74 -9.90
N ALA A 219 -3.32 -0.28 -10.37
CA ALA A 219 -4.01 -0.26 -11.66
C ALA A 219 -5.03 0.89 -11.76
N LEU A 220 -5.65 1.24 -10.65
CA LEU A 220 -6.65 2.32 -10.56
C LEU A 220 -6.08 3.64 -10.05
N ALA A 221 -4.77 3.73 -9.80
CA ALA A 221 -4.17 4.84 -9.06
C ALA A 221 -4.40 6.18 -9.75
N ASN A 222 -4.20 6.25 -11.07
CA ASN A 222 -4.46 7.47 -11.83
C ASN A 222 -5.97 7.76 -11.92
N THR A 223 -6.79 6.74 -12.23
CA THR A 223 -8.25 6.92 -12.41
C THR A 223 -9.01 7.36 -11.16
N LEU A 224 -8.50 6.97 -9.98
CA LEU A 224 -9.10 7.28 -8.69
C LEU A 224 -8.26 8.29 -7.88
N GLU A 225 -7.17 8.81 -8.47
CA GLU A 225 -6.20 9.70 -7.83
C GLU A 225 -5.78 9.16 -6.44
N LEU A 226 -5.24 7.93 -6.41
CA LEU A 226 -4.79 7.26 -5.19
C LEU A 226 -3.29 7.47 -4.98
N GLY A 227 -2.92 8.04 -3.84
CA GLY A 227 -1.51 8.18 -3.44
C GLY A 227 -0.89 6.89 -2.90
N SER A 228 0.45 6.85 -2.84
CA SER A 228 1.25 5.71 -2.34
C SER A 228 0.87 5.26 -0.93
N THR A 229 0.58 6.19 -0.02
CA THR A 229 0.12 5.91 1.35
C THR A 229 -1.13 5.01 1.38
N THR A 230 -2.01 5.13 0.38
CA THR A 230 -3.21 4.28 0.26
C THR A 230 -2.84 2.82 0.09
N SER A 231 -1.82 2.54 -0.73
CA SER A 231 -1.33 1.19 -0.97
C SER A 231 -0.71 0.59 0.29
N THR A 232 0.11 1.36 1.00
CA THR A 232 0.75 0.91 2.25
C THR A 232 -0.28 0.60 3.34
N LEU A 233 -1.31 1.44 3.50
CA LEU A 233 -2.39 1.17 4.46
C LEU A 233 -3.21 -0.05 4.05
N ALA A 234 -3.54 -0.19 2.76
CA ALA A 234 -4.24 -1.36 2.25
C ALA A 234 -3.44 -2.65 2.48
N MET A 235 -2.12 -2.61 2.31
CA MET A 235 -1.22 -3.72 2.61
C MET A 235 -1.23 -4.05 4.10
N MET A 236 -1.01 -3.05 4.96
CA MET A 236 -0.94 -3.21 6.40
C MET A 236 -2.22 -3.83 6.97
N ILE A 237 -3.38 -3.29 6.58
CA ILE A 237 -4.70 -3.78 7.01
C ILE A 237 -5.00 -5.13 6.35
N GLY A 238 -4.79 -5.24 5.03
CA GLY A 238 -5.08 -6.44 4.26
C GLY A 238 -4.29 -7.66 4.71
N LEU A 239 -3.03 -7.48 5.10
CA LEU A 239 -2.18 -8.55 5.62
C LEU A 239 -2.63 -8.98 7.01
N ALA A 240 -2.88 -8.03 7.92
CA ALA A 240 -3.37 -8.32 9.27
C ALA A 240 -4.69 -9.11 9.24
N VAL A 241 -5.67 -8.58 8.50
CA VAL A 241 -7.00 -9.16 8.35
C VAL A 241 -6.95 -10.50 7.60
N GLY A 242 -6.20 -10.58 6.50
CA GLY A 242 -6.11 -11.77 5.67
C GLY A 242 -5.49 -12.96 6.38
N ILE A 243 -4.43 -12.73 7.16
CA ILE A 243 -3.81 -13.79 7.98
C ILE A 243 -4.79 -14.27 9.04
N ASP A 244 -5.47 -13.35 9.74
CA ASP A 244 -6.35 -13.72 10.86
C ASP A 244 -7.58 -14.51 10.39
N TYR A 245 -8.22 -14.08 9.30
CA TYR A 245 -9.40 -14.77 8.77
C TYR A 245 -9.06 -16.17 8.26
N ALA A 246 -7.93 -16.32 7.57
CA ALA A 246 -7.45 -17.63 7.18
C ALA A 246 -7.08 -18.51 8.40
N LEU A 247 -6.44 -17.93 9.43
CA LEU A 247 -6.13 -18.61 10.69
C LEU A 247 -7.39 -19.15 11.37
N PHE A 248 -8.48 -18.38 11.43
CA PHE A 248 -9.75 -18.83 12.02
C PHE A 248 -10.38 -19.99 11.26
N ILE A 249 -10.45 -19.92 9.93
CA ILE A 249 -11.01 -20.98 9.09
C ILE A 249 -10.18 -22.26 9.23
N VAL A 250 -8.85 -22.16 9.16
CA VAL A 250 -7.93 -23.31 9.29
C VAL A 250 -8.01 -23.91 10.70
N SER A 251 -8.08 -23.08 11.73
CA SER A 251 -8.25 -23.51 13.12
C SER A 251 -9.56 -24.28 13.32
N ARG A 252 -10.67 -23.76 12.78
CA ARG A 252 -11.97 -24.44 12.86
C ARG A 252 -11.97 -25.74 12.07
N TYR A 253 -11.42 -25.75 10.86
CA TYR A 253 -11.27 -26.96 10.05
C TYR A 253 -10.53 -28.07 10.81
N ARG A 254 -9.43 -27.73 11.48
CA ARG A 254 -8.66 -28.70 12.29
C ARG A 254 -9.42 -29.21 13.51
N ALA A 255 -10.28 -28.40 14.11
CA ALA A 255 -11.16 -28.83 15.20
C ALA A 255 -12.21 -29.83 14.70
N GLU A 256 -12.87 -29.55 13.57
CA GLU A 256 -13.84 -30.45 12.94
C GLU A 256 -13.21 -31.80 12.54
N LEU A 257 -11.95 -31.80 12.09
CA LEU A 257 -11.20 -33.04 11.83
C LEU A 257 -10.89 -33.83 13.12
N ALA A 258 -10.66 -33.14 14.24
CA ALA A 258 -10.41 -33.79 15.53
C ALA A 258 -11.66 -34.48 16.08
N GLU A 259 -12.85 -34.01 15.68
CA GLU A 259 -14.13 -34.67 15.95
C GLU A 259 -14.41 -35.87 15.02
N GLY A 260 -13.48 -36.24 14.13
CA GLY A 260 -13.59 -37.41 13.26
C GLY A 260 -14.38 -37.20 11.96
N ARG A 261 -14.69 -35.94 11.62
CA ARG A 261 -15.45 -35.62 10.40
C ARG A 261 -14.60 -35.78 9.14
N GLU A 262 -15.25 -36.11 8.03
CA GLU A 262 -14.60 -36.13 6.72
C GLU A 262 -14.13 -34.72 6.31
N ARG A 263 -13.09 -34.63 5.47
CA ARG A 263 -12.46 -33.35 5.14
C ARG A 263 -13.37 -32.38 4.41
N GLU A 264 -14.12 -32.87 3.43
CA GLU A 264 -15.05 -32.01 2.70
C GLU A 264 -16.09 -31.43 3.66
N GLU A 265 -16.63 -32.28 4.54
CA GLU A 265 -17.60 -31.91 5.55
C GLU A 265 -17.02 -30.92 6.57
N ALA A 266 -15.79 -31.16 7.03
CA ALA A 266 -15.05 -30.28 7.92
C ALA A 266 -14.79 -28.91 7.29
N ALA A 267 -14.44 -28.85 6.00
CA ALA A 267 -14.24 -27.59 5.27
C ALA A 267 -15.55 -26.82 5.13
N GLY A 268 -16.65 -27.51 4.79
CA GLY A 268 -17.99 -26.92 4.76
C GLY A 268 -18.38 -26.31 6.11
N ARG A 269 -18.25 -27.05 7.21
CA ARG A 269 -18.64 -26.55 8.54
C ARG A 269 -17.73 -25.44 9.05
N ALA A 270 -16.43 -25.49 8.74
CA ALA A 270 -15.52 -24.41 9.07
C ALA A 270 -15.95 -23.09 8.43
N VAL A 271 -16.27 -23.10 7.13
CA VAL A 271 -16.75 -21.91 6.42
C VAL A 271 -18.17 -21.52 6.84
N GLY A 272 -19.05 -22.49 7.12
CA GLY A 272 -20.41 -22.23 7.60
C GLY A 272 -20.47 -21.55 8.98
N THR A 273 -19.53 -21.87 9.87
CA THR A 273 -19.51 -21.35 11.25
C THR A 273 -18.49 -20.21 11.39
N ALA A 274 -17.19 -20.52 11.37
CA ALA A 274 -16.14 -19.51 11.48
C ALA A 274 -16.16 -18.52 10.31
N GLY A 275 -16.54 -18.95 9.10
CA GLY A 275 -16.72 -18.03 7.97
C GLY A 275 -17.89 -17.06 8.15
N SER A 276 -18.95 -17.44 8.86
CA SER A 276 -20.01 -16.49 9.24
C SER A 276 -19.45 -15.37 10.12
N ALA A 277 -18.63 -15.73 11.12
CA ALA A 277 -17.95 -14.74 11.97
C ALA A 277 -17.01 -13.83 11.15
N VAL A 278 -16.25 -14.40 10.21
CA VAL A 278 -15.35 -13.66 9.29
C VAL A 278 -16.10 -12.65 8.42
N VAL A 279 -17.32 -12.97 7.94
CA VAL A 279 -18.13 -12.02 7.16
C VAL A 279 -18.56 -10.83 8.01
N PHE A 280 -19.01 -11.07 9.25
CA PHE A 280 -19.43 -9.98 10.15
C PHE A 280 -18.27 -9.09 10.56
N ALA A 281 -17.15 -9.72 10.93
CA ALA A 281 -15.86 -9.11 11.19
C ALA A 281 -15.41 -8.20 10.03
N GLY A 282 -15.35 -8.76 8.82
CA GLY A 282 -14.99 -8.00 7.63
C GLY A 282 -15.95 -6.86 7.35
N LEU A 283 -17.26 -7.06 7.57
CA LEU A 283 -18.26 -6.01 7.39
C LEU A 283 -18.06 -4.87 8.41
N THR A 284 -17.70 -5.15 9.67
CA THR A 284 -17.40 -4.11 10.65
C THR A 284 -16.17 -3.28 10.25
N VAL A 285 -15.12 -3.92 9.73
CA VAL A 285 -13.94 -3.22 9.20
C VAL A 285 -14.33 -2.36 7.99
N VAL A 286 -15.11 -2.91 7.05
CA VAL A 286 -15.58 -2.17 5.86
C VAL A 286 -16.44 -0.97 6.26
N ILE A 287 -17.35 -1.11 7.22
CA ILE A 287 -18.16 0.01 7.72
C ILE A 287 -17.26 1.10 8.32
N ALA A 288 -16.24 0.71 9.09
CA ALA A 288 -15.33 1.68 9.70
C ALA A 288 -14.49 2.44 8.67
N LEU A 289 -13.99 1.74 7.65
CA LEU A 289 -13.18 2.32 6.58
C LEU A 289 -14.00 3.17 5.60
N VAL A 290 -15.17 2.68 5.14
CA VAL A 290 -16.09 3.45 4.30
C VAL A 290 -16.69 4.62 5.07
N GLY A 291 -16.84 4.49 6.40
CA GLY A 291 -17.28 5.57 7.29
C GLY A 291 -16.39 6.81 7.24
N LEU A 292 -15.12 6.68 6.79
CA LEU A 292 -14.23 7.84 6.55
C LEU A 292 -14.81 8.82 5.52
N ALA A 293 -15.72 8.37 4.66
CA ALA A 293 -16.46 9.24 3.75
C ALA A 293 -17.25 10.34 4.46
N VAL A 294 -17.69 10.10 5.71
CA VAL A 294 -18.44 11.07 6.51
C VAL A 294 -17.58 12.24 6.98
N VAL A 295 -16.25 12.06 7.04
CA VAL A 295 -15.28 13.12 7.36
C VAL A 295 -15.25 14.21 6.27
N ASN A 296 -15.77 13.91 5.06
CA ASN A 296 -15.83 14.84 3.94
C ASN A 296 -14.44 15.40 3.55
N ILE A 297 -13.45 14.52 3.58
CA ILE A 297 -12.10 14.75 3.07
C ILE A 297 -11.88 13.75 1.93
N PRO A 298 -11.72 14.21 0.67
CA PRO A 298 -11.62 13.33 -0.49
C PRO A 298 -10.52 12.28 -0.35
N MET A 299 -9.34 12.68 0.13
CA MET A 299 -8.21 11.79 0.36
C MET A 299 -8.56 10.65 1.32
N LEU A 300 -9.12 10.96 2.50
CA LEU A 300 -9.55 9.94 3.48
C LEU A 300 -10.64 9.02 2.94
N THR A 301 -11.56 9.56 2.14
CA THR A 301 -12.63 8.79 1.52
C THR A 301 -12.05 7.77 0.54
N LYS A 302 -11.18 8.22 -0.36
CA LYS A 302 -10.49 7.38 -1.35
C LYS A 302 -9.66 6.30 -0.66
N MET A 303 -8.88 6.67 0.36
CA MET A 303 -8.07 5.74 1.16
C MET A 303 -8.95 4.69 1.86
N GLY A 304 -10.03 5.13 2.51
CA GLY A 304 -10.96 4.26 3.22
C GLY A 304 -11.64 3.25 2.29
N VAL A 305 -12.13 3.71 1.14
CA VAL A 305 -12.78 2.84 0.14
C VAL A 305 -11.79 1.84 -0.46
N ALA A 306 -10.58 2.28 -0.80
CA ALA A 306 -9.53 1.40 -1.33
C ALA A 306 -9.13 0.33 -0.31
N ALA A 307 -8.88 0.71 0.94
CA ALA A 307 -8.58 -0.23 2.02
C ALA A 307 -9.75 -1.19 2.30
N ALA A 308 -11.00 -0.70 2.27
CA ALA A 308 -12.19 -1.53 2.40
C ALA A 308 -12.29 -2.58 1.27
N GLY A 309 -11.96 -2.19 0.04
CA GLY A 309 -11.88 -3.12 -1.10
C GLY A 309 -10.90 -4.26 -0.86
N THR A 310 -9.71 -3.95 -0.33
CA THR A 310 -8.71 -4.97 0.04
C THR A 310 -9.20 -5.90 1.15
N VAL A 311 -9.93 -5.38 2.14
CA VAL A 311 -10.58 -6.20 3.18
C VAL A 311 -11.64 -7.13 2.60
N VAL A 312 -12.47 -6.64 1.66
CA VAL A 312 -13.46 -7.48 0.96
C VAL A 312 -12.76 -8.61 0.19
N ILE A 313 -11.66 -8.31 -0.50
CA ILE A 313 -10.84 -9.34 -1.18
C ILE A 313 -10.33 -10.37 -0.17
N ALA A 314 -9.79 -9.94 0.97
CA ALA A 314 -9.31 -10.83 2.03
C ALA A 314 -10.41 -11.75 2.58
N VAL A 315 -11.63 -11.22 2.80
CA VAL A 315 -12.79 -12.01 3.23
C VAL A 315 -13.16 -13.05 2.16
N LEU A 316 -13.25 -12.64 0.88
CA LEU A 316 -13.58 -13.55 -0.21
C LEU A 316 -12.55 -14.68 -0.35
N ILE A 317 -11.26 -14.37 -0.18
CA ILE A 317 -10.16 -15.35 -0.16
C ILE A 317 -10.31 -16.32 1.01
N ALA A 318 -10.61 -15.81 2.22
CA ALA A 318 -10.80 -16.65 3.39
C ALA A 318 -11.98 -17.64 3.23
N LEU A 319 -13.04 -17.22 2.53
CA LEU A 319 -14.22 -18.05 2.29
C LEU A 319 -14.08 -19.02 1.10
N THR A 320 -13.14 -18.77 0.17
CA THR A 320 -13.04 -19.54 -1.09
C THR A 320 -11.66 -20.15 -1.32
N LEU A 321 -10.59 -19.36 -1.33
CA LEU A 321 -9.25 -19.87 -1.64
C LEU A 321 -8.70 -20.73 -0.50
N VAL A 322 -8.92 -20.34 0.76
CA VAL A 322 -8.49 -21.15 1.92
C VAL A 322 -9.08 -22.57 1.88
N PRO A 323 -10.41 -22.80 1.76
CA PRO A 323 -10.96 -24.15 1.66
C PRO A 323 -10.50 -24.91 0.40
N ALA A 324 -10.25 -24.22 -0.72
CA ALA A 324 -9.68 -24.85 -1.92
C ALA A 324 -8.26 -25.38 -1.67
N LEU A 325 -7.39 -24.57 -1.07
CA LEU A 325 -6.02 -24.95 -0.72
C LEU A 325 -5.96 -26.04 0.36
N LEU A 326 -6.87 -26.03 1.34
CA LEU A 326 -7.05 -27.15 2.26
C LEU A 326 -7.35 -28.47 1.51
N GLY A 327 -8.11 -28.38 0.42
CA GLY A 327 -8.35 -29.48 -0.50
C GLY A 327 -7.07 -30.04 -1.10
N TYR A 328 -6.14 -29.20 -1.56
CA TYR A 328 -4.84 -29.63 -2.11
C TYR A 328 -3.92 -30.26 -1.08
N VAL A 329 -3.84 -29.66 0.11
CA VAL A 329 -2.95 -30.11 1.18
C VAL A 329 -3.37 -31.48 1.73
N GLY A 330 -4.67 -31.80 1.66
CA GLY A 330 -5.19 -33.15 1.89
C GLY A 330 -4.78 -33.73 3.26
N ARG A 331 -4.03 -34.84 3.26
CA ARG A 331 -3.63 -35.56 4.49
C ARG A 331 -2.56 -34.85 5.31
N LYS A 332 -1.95 -33.78 4.79
CA LYS A 332 -0.83 -33.09 5.45
C LYS A 332 -1.30 -32.10 6.54
N VAL A 333 -2.56 -31.62 6.49
CA VAL A 333 -3.17 -30.90 7.63
C VAL A 333 -3.69 -31.92 8.64
N LYS A 334 -3.07 -31.94 9.82
CA LYS A 334 -3.44 -32.84 10.91
C LYS A 334 -4.58 -32.27 11.77
N PRO A 335 -5.38 -33.13 12.40
CA PRO A 335 -6.34 -32.73 13.42
C PRO A 335 -5.70 -31.87 14.53
N ALA A 336 -6.52 -31.07 15.20
CA ALA A 336 -6.08 -30.30 16.37
C ALA A 336 -5.54 -31.25 17.47
N GLY A 337 -4.37 -30.95 18.05
CA GLY A 337 -3.78 -31.74 19.14
C GLY A 337 -2.79 -32.85 18.72
N GLU A 338 -2.73 -33.22 17.44
CA GLU A 338 -1.77 -34.21 16.93
C GLU A 338 -0.44 -33.52 16.55
N LYS A 339 0.59 -33.60 17.41
CA LYS A 339 1.90 -32.99 17.14
C LYS A 339 2.58 -33.64 15.92
N SER A 340 3.26 -32.84 15.10
CA SER A 340 4.11 -33.35 14.03
C SER A 340 5.25 -34.21 14.60
N ARG A 341 5.56 -35.34 13.96
CA ARG A 341 6.70 -36.21 14.33
C ARG A 341 8.04 -35.47 14.23
N LEU A 342 8.12 -34.45 13.38
CA LEU A 342 9.32 -33.62 13.19
C LEU A 342 9.64 -32.70 14.38
N LEU A 343 8.67 -32.34 15.22
CA LEU A 343 8.85 -31.46 16.39
C LEU A 343 8.75 -32.25 17.72
N GLY A 344 9.22 -33.50 17.73
CA GLY A 344 9.45 -34.29 18.97
C GLY A 344 8.21 -34.89 19.65
N GLY A 345 7.06 -34.94 18.97
CA GLY A 345 5.81 -35.46 19.54
C GLY A 345 5.60 -36.97 19.39
N GLY A 346 6.49 -37.81 19.93
CA GLY A 346 6.27 -39.26 19.99
C GLY A 346 5.22 -39.63 21.04
N ARG A 347 3.97 -39.94 20.64
CA ARG A 347 2.99 -40.53 21.55
C ARG A 347 3.30 -42.02 21.69
N LYS A 348 3.76 -42.45 22.87
CA LYS A 348 3.76 -43.86 23.27
C LYS A 348 2.33 -44.38 23.13
N LYS A 349 2.15 -45.37 22.26
CA LYS A 349 0.96 -46.24 22.22
C LYS A 349 0.85 -46.92 23.58
N ALA A 350 -0.08 -46.48 24.44
CA ALA A 350 -0.55 -47.30 25.54
C ALA A 350 -1.71 -48.14 25.00
N LYS A 351 -1.41 -49.41 24.74
CA LYS A 351 -2.40 -50.50 24.71
C LYS A 351 -3.04 -50.60 26.09
N GLY A 352 -4.34 -50.90 26.15
CA GLY A 352 -4.96 -51.48 27.35
C GLY A 352 -6.27 -50.80 27.75
N GLU A 353 -7.29 -51.61 27.93
CA GLU A 353 -8.68 -51.30 28.26
C GLU A 353 -8.90 -50.64 29.62
N SER A 354 -10.13 -50.13 29.79
CA SER A 354 -10.86 -49.87 31.03
C SER A 354 -10.85 -48.45 31.64
N GLY A 355 -12.04 -47.84 31.58
CA GLY A 355 -12.69 -46.98 32.57
C GLY A 355 -11.83 -46.15 33.54
N GLY A 356 -11.74 -44.86 33.26
CA GLY A 356 -11.31 -43.86 34.23
C GLY A 356 -11.15 -42.50 33.57
N HIS A 357 -12.04 -41.54 33.89
CA HIS A 357 -11.90 -40.14 33.52
C HIS A 357 -10.61 -39.57 34.14
N THR A 358 -9.48 -39.76 33.46
CA THR A 358 -8.26 -39.02 33.76
C THR A 358 -8.46 -37.62 33.23
N ALA A 359 -8.82 -36.71 34.14
CA ALA A 359 -8.96 -35.28 33.86
C ALA A 359 -7.73 -34.78 33.10
N GLU A 360 -7.91 -34.44 31.82
CA GLU A 360 -6.88 -33.81 31.02
C GLU A 360 -6.35 -32.59 31.78
N LYS A 361 -5.02 -32.46 31.88
CA LYS A 361 -4.39 -31.33 32.58
C LYS A 361 -4.97 -30.01 32.04
N PRO A 362 -5.47 -29.11 32.91
CA PRO A 362 -6.11 -27.89 32.45
C PRO A 362 -5.11 -27.00 31.72
N ASN A 363 -5.45 -26.63 30.50
CA ASN A 363 -4.67 -25.71 29.67
C ASN A 363 -4.54 -24.32 30.32
N MET A 364 -3.54 -23.52 29.92
CA MET A 364 -3.31 -22.19 30.49
C MET A 364 -4.55 -21.28 30.41
N GLY A 365 -5.30 -21.33 29.30
CA GLY A 365 -6.53 -20.56 29.12
C GLY A 365 -7.60 -20.85 30.18
N THR A 366 -7.84 -22.12 30.52
CA THR A 366 -8.80 -22.49 31.60
C THR A 366 -8.33 -22.11 32.99
N ARG A 367 -7.01 -22.01 33.22
CA ARG A 367 -6.47 -21.53 34.50
C ARG A 367 -6.69 -20.03 34.64
N TRP A 368 -6.38 -19.27 33.59
CA TRP A 368 -6.62 -17.83 33.53
C TRP A 368 -8.11 -17.50 33.69
N ALA A 369 -8.97 -18.15 32.91
CA ALA A 369 -10.42 -17.93 32.99
C ALA A 369 -10.98 -18.20 34.40
N ARG A 370 -10.52 -19.28 35.07
CA ARG A 370 -10.90 -19.56 36.46
C ARG A 370 -10.42 -18.49 37.44
N PHE A 371 -9.22 -17.93 37.22
CA PHE A 371 -8.71 -16.84 38.04
C PHE A 371 -9.57 -15.58 37.87
N VAL A 372 -9.86 -15.18 36.62
CA VAL A 372 -10.70 -14.01 36.30
C VAL A 372 -12.10 -14.16 36.89
N VAL A 373 -12.74 -15.32 36.70
CA VAL A 373 -14.07 -15.60 37.24
C VAL A 373 -14.07 -15.66 38.77
N ARG A 374 -12.97 -16.06 39.41
CA ARG A 374 -12.85 -16.09 40.89
C ARG A 374 -12.69 -14.69 41.49
N ARG A 375 -12.05 -13.75 40.79
CA ARG A 375 -11.83 -12.36 41.27
C ARG A 375 -12.21 -11.32 40.21
N PRO A 376 -13.48 -11.28 39.76
CA PRO A 376 -13.86 -10.44 38.63
C PRO A 376 -13.72 -8.94 38.93
N LEU A 377 -14.07 -8.49 40.15
CA LEU A 377 -13.92 -7.08 40.54
C LEU A 377 -12.47 -6.61 40.54
N ALA A 378 -11.55 -7.41 41.08
CA ALA A 378 -10.14 -7.05 41.13
C ALA A 378 -9.51 -6.96 39.73
N VAL A 379 -9.85 -7.92 38.85
CA VAL A 379 -9.38 -7.91 37.46
C VAL A 379 -9.97 -6.74 36.69
N LEU A 380 -11.27 -6.46 36.86
CA LEU A 380 -11.92 -5.32 36.23
C LEU A 380 -11.30 -4.00 36.67
N LEU A 381 -11.14 -3.78 37.97
CA LEU A 381 -10.54 -2.55 38.51
C LEU A 381 -9.09 -2.38 38.05
N LEU A 382 -8.28 -3.43 38.12
CA LEU A 382 -6.89 -3.36 37.68
C LEU A 382 -6.79 -3.08 36.17
N GLY A 383 -7.64 -3.70 35.35
CA GLY A 383 -7.69 -3.46 33.91
C GLY A 383 -8.13 -2.04 33.56
N VAL A 384 -9.21 -1.56 34.17
CA VAL A 384 -9.74 -0.21 33.92
C VAL A 384 -8.79 0.86 34.43
N VAL A 385 -8.22 0.72 35.63
CA VAL A 385 -7.25 1.68 36.18
C VAL A 385 -5.94 1.63 35.39
N GLY A 386 -5.47 0.45 35.00
CA GLY A 386 -4.25 0.31 34.20
C GLY A 386 -4.38 0.96 32.83
N LEU A 387 -5.47 0.69 32.11
CA LEU A 387 -5.75 1.35 30.83
C LEU A 387 -6.02 2.85 31.00
N GLY A 388 -6.74 3.24 32.06
CA GLY A 388 -6.99 4.64 32.38
C GLY A 388 -5.69 5.41 32.65
N ALA A 389 -4.74 4.82 33.37
CA ALA A 389 -3.42 5.39 33.59
C ALA A 389 -2.62 5.52 32.26
N ALA A 390 -2.66 4.49 31.41
CA ALA A 390 -2.05 4.53 30.08
C ALA A 390 -2.72 5.54 29.14
N ALA A 391 -3.98 5.89 29.38
CA ALA A 391 -4.72 6.91 28.63
C ALA A 391 -4.47 8.35 29.10
N VAL A 392 -3.87 8.57 30.29
CA VAL A 392 -3.60 9.92 30.81
C VAL A 392 -2.78 10.78 29.83
N PRO A 393 -1.71 10.29 29.18
CA PRO A 393 -0.97 11.12 28.22
C PRO A 393 -1.83 11.60 27.05
N ALA A 394 -2.92 10.90 26.69
CA ALA A 394 -3.83 11.33 25.63
C ALA A 394 -4.52 12.68 25.92
N THR A 395 -4.53 13.16 27.17
CA THR A 395 -5.04 14.50 27.50
C THR A 395 -4.09 15.63 27.08
N SER A 396 -2.83 15.30 26.79
CA SER A 396 -1.81 16.22 26.29
C SER A 396 -1.60 16.09 24.78
N LEU A 397 -2.56 15.47 24.09
CA LEU A 397 -2.48 15.22 22.65
C LEU A 397 -2.46 16.54 21.88
N GLU A 398 -1.33 16.82 21.23
CA GLU A 398 -1.20 17.90 20.26
C GLU A 398 -1.30 17.30 18.86
N LEU A 399 -2.21 17.84 18.05
CA LEU A 399 -2.47 17.35 16.70
C LEU A 399 -1.90 18.32 15.68
N GLY A 400 -1.15 17.80 14.72
CA GLY A 400 -0.59 18.60 13.63
C GLY A 400 -0.26 17.76 12.41
N LEU A 401 0.07 18.41 11.31
CA LEU A 401 0.70 17.75 10.17
C LEU A 401 2.22 17.94 10.27
N PRO A 402 3.03 16.88 10.08
CA PRO A 402 4.48 16.98 10.16
C PRO A 402 5.04 17.92 9.10
N ASP A 403 6.03 18.74 9.47
CA ASP A 403 6.84 19.56 8.56
C ASP A 403 8.27 18.99 8.45
N ASP A 404 9.14 19.66 7.68
CA ASP A 404 10.56 19.26 7.56
C ASP A 404 11.28 19.23 8.93
N GLY A 405 10.76 19.95 9.93
CA GLY A 405 11.17 19.93 11.32
C GLY A 405 10.80 18.65 12.09
N SER A 406 10.19 17.65 11.44
CA SER A 406 9.94 16.32 12.01
C SER A 406 10.82 15.22 11.40
N GLN A 407 11.62 15.57 10.40
CA GLN A 407 12.52 14.64 9.70
C GLN A 407 13.75 14.28 10.56
N PRO A 408 14.37 13.11 10.32
CA PRO A 408 15.65 12.73 10.92
C PRO A 408 16.72 13.83 10.78
N THR A 409 17.48 14.10 11.84
CA THR A 409 18.51 15.18 11.87
C THR A 409 19.66 14.96 10.87
N SER A 410 19.79 13.73 10.37
CA SER A 410 20.73 13.37 9.31
C SER A 410 20.33 13.88 7.92
N THR A 411 19.03 14.11 7.68
CA THR A 411 18.47 14.50 6.38
C THR A 411 18.78 15.94 6.01
N THR A 412 18.87 16.21 4.70
CA THR A 412 19.14 17.56 4.19
C THR A 412 17.96 18.51 4.44
N GLN A 413 16.73 17.99 4.37
CA GLN A 413 15.50 18.74 4.64
C GLN A 413 15.47 19.25 6.09
N ARG A 414 15.79 18.40 7.06
CA ARG A 414 15.85 18.81 8.47
C ARG A 414 16.92 19.86 8.71
N LYS A 415 18.13 19.66 8.15
CA LYS A 415 19.22 20.63 8.30
C LYS A 415 18.88 21.97 7.64
N ALA A 416 18.25 21.97 6.47
CA ALA A 416 17.76 23.18 5.82
C ALA A 416 16.73 23.91 6.70
N TYR A 417 15.79 23.19 7.30
CA TYR A 417 14.81 23.74 8.25
C TYR A 417 15.49 24.41 9.46
N ASP A 418 16.48 23.76 10.04
CA ASP A 418 17.22 24.26 11.21
C ASP A 418 18.06 25.50 10.84
N LEU A 419 18.71 25.50 9.68
CA LEU A 419 19.45 26.65 9.15
C LEU A 419 18.56 27.86 8.86
N LEU A 420 17.37 27.64 8.30
CA LEU A 420 16.39 28.70 8.08
C LEU A 420 15.87 29.25 9.41
N SER A 421 15.62 28.38 10.38
CA SER A 421 15.23 28.79 11.74
C SER A 421 16.33 29.63 12.43
N GLU A 422 17.59 29.23 12.29
CA GLU A 422 18.76 29.93 12.83
C GLU A 422 18.93 31.32 12.20
N GLY A 423 18.82 31.41 10.88
CA GLY A 423 19.11 32.65 10.14
C GLY A 423 17.96 33.66 10.07
N PHE A 424 16.70 33.20 10.11
CA PHE A 424 15.52 34.02 9.83
C PHE A 424 14.44 33.92 10.91
N GLY A 425 14.61 33.07 11.93
CA GLY A 425 13.63 32.82 12.99
C GLY A 425 12.76 31.59 12.71
N PRO A 426 12.21 30.94 13.76
CA PRO A 426 11.53 29.65 13.61
C PRO A 426 10.26 29.70 12.75
N GLY A 427 9.49 30.80 12.79
CA GLY A 427 8.29 30.95 11.96
C GLY A 427 8.55 31.18 10.48
N PHE A 428 9.80 31.40 10.08
CA PHE A 428 10.18 31.51 8.66
C PHE A 428 9.89 30.23 7.87
N ASN A 429 9.86 29.07 8.54
CA ASN A 429 9.56 27.80 7.90
C ASN A 429 8.07 27.59 7.58
N GLY A 430 7.17 28.46 8.04
CA GLY A 430 5.74 28.38 7.75
C GLY A 430 5.09 29.76 7.71
N PRO A 431 5.45 30.60 6.71
CA PRO A 431 4.82 31.90 6.54
C PRO A 431 3.35 31.73 6.19
N LEU A 432 2.52 32.61 6.74
CA LEU A 432 1.10 32.70 6.44
C LEU A 432 0.92 33.65 5.26
N MET A 433 0.05 33.28 4.32
CA MET A 433 -0.32 34.14 3.20
C MET A 433 -1.72 34.71 3.45
N VAL A 434 -1.80 36.01 3.62
CA VAL A 434 -3.06 36.73 3.78
C VAL A 434 -3.48 37.31 2.44
N VAL A 435 -4.63 36.86 1.95
CA VAL A 435 -5.25 37.32 0.70
C VAL A 435 -6.37 38.28 1.06
N VAL A 436 -6.28 39.51 0.55
CA VAL A 436 -7.28 40.56 0.77
C VAL A 436 -8.01 40.81 -0.54
N ASP A 437 -9.27 40.34 -0.63
CA ASP A 437 -10.18 40.66 -1.73
C ASP A 437 -10.95 41.93 -1.40
N ALA A 438 -10.52 43.04 -1.99
CA ALA A 438 -11.13 44.35 -1.81
C ALA A 438 -11.91 44.80 -3.06
N LYS A 439 -12.33 43.87 -3.93
CA LYS A 439 -13.13 44.18 -5.14
C LYS A 439 -14.43 44.90 -4.84
N SER A 440 -15.06 44.57 -3.72
CA SER A 440 -16.32 45.17 -3.29
C SER A 440 -16.12 46.44 -2.47
N SER A 441 -14.87 46.80 -2.17
CA SER A 441 -14.54 47.97 -1.35
C SER A 441 -14.50 49.23 -2.21
N ASP A 442 -15.06 50.32 -1.69
CA ASP A 442 -14.97 51.65 -2.33
C ASP A 442 -13.53 52.19 -2.36
N ALA A 443 -12.66 51.72 -1.46
CA ALA A 443 -11.26 52.15 -1.36
C ALA A 443 -10.29 50.96 -1.20
N PRO A 444 -10.06 50.15 -2.25
CA PRO A 444 -9.34 48.87 -2.15
C PRO A 444 -7.93 48.99 -1.53
N LYS A 445 -7.16 50.01 -1.94
CA LYS A 445 -5.82 50.24 -1.40
C LYS A 445 -5.81 50.73 0.05
N ALA A 446 -6.88 51.40 0.50
CA ALA A 446 -6.98 51.83 1.89
C ALA A 446 -7.30 50.64 2.79
N ALA A 447 -8.25 49.80 2.38
CA ALA A 447 -8.58 48.56 3.07
C ALA A 447 -7.36 47.63 3.20
N VAL A 448 -6.58 47.43 2.13
CA VAL A 448 -5.35 46.61 2.19
C VAL A 448 -4.31 47.19 3.16
N ARG A 449 -4.15 48.51 3.23
CA ARG A 449 -3.23 49.15 4.20
C ARG A 449 -3.70 48.97 5.63
N GLU A 450 -5.00 49.07 5.86
CA GLU A 450 -5.61 48.84 7.17
C GLU A 450 -5.42 47.39 7.64
N VAL A 451 -5.67 46.42 6.76
CA VAL A 451 -5.39 44.99 7.03
C VAL A 451 -3.91 44.80 7.36
N THR A 452 -3.01 45.36 6.54
CA THR A 452 -1.56 45.22 6.76
C THR A 452 -1.14 45.82 8.12
N SER A 453 -1.69 46.97 8.50
CA SER A 453 -1.39 47.61 9.78
C SER A 453 -1.96 46.83 10.97
N THR A 454 -3.16 46.28 10.83
CA THR A 454 -3.83 45.50 11.87
C THR A 454 -3.07 44.21 12.12
N VAL A 455 -2.76 43.46 11.05
CA VAL A 455 -2.01 42.21 11.13
C VAL A 455 -0.62 42.42 11.71
N LYS A 456 0.06 43.51 11.33
CA LYS A 456 1.37 43.86 11.90
C LYS A 456 1.34 44.15 13.40
N GLY A 457 0.18 44.54 13.94
CA GLY A 457 -0.02 44.81 15.36
C GLY A 457 -0.44 43.61 16.19
N LEU A 458 -0.63 42.44 15.58
CA LEU A 458 -0.96 41.20 16.30
C LEU A 458 0.28 40.65 16.99
N ASP A 459 0.05 39.94 18.10
CA ASP A 459 1.09 39.19 18.80
C ASP A 459 1.60 38.03 17.91
N ASP A 460 2.85 37.59 18.11
CA ASP A 460 3.52 36.52 17.33
C ASP A 460 3.80 36.84 15.85
N VAL A 461 3.80 38.12 15.46
CA VAL A 461 4.16 38.54 14.08
C VAL A 461 5.57 39.12 14.02
N ALA A 462 6.50 38.34 13.45
CA ALA A 462 7.89 38.75 13.25
C ALA A 462 8.05 39.77 12.11
N ALA A 463 7.38 39.51 10.98
CA ALA A 463 7.49 40.34 9.80
C ALA A 463 6.23 40.28 8.93
N VAL A 464 5.93 41.39 8.26
CA VAL A 464 4.87 41.49 7.25
C VAL A 464 5.47 42.09 5.97
N THR A 465 5.35 41.39 4.85
CA THR A 465 5.86 41.87 3.56
C THR A 465 4.95 42.94 2.96
N PRO A 466 5.48 43.82 2.09
CA PRO A 466 4.64 44.76 1.35
C PRO A 466 3.60 44.02 0.50
N ALA A 467 2.38 44.56 0.47
CA ALA A 467 1.27 43.98 -0.28
C ALA A 467 1.57 43.93 -1.79
N THR A 468 1.44 42.74 -2.38
CA THR A 468 1.54 42.52 -3.84
C THR A 468 0.14 42.52 -4.44
N TYR A 469 -0.13 43.48 -5.33
CA TYR A 469 -1.45 43.63 -5.94
C TYR A 469 -1.57 42.81 -7.22
N ASN A 470 -2.79 42.34 -7.50
CA ASN A 470 -3.10 41.78 -8.81
C ASN A 470 -3.12 42.87 -9.89
N LYS A 471 -3.25 42.47 -11.16
CA LYS A 471 -3.28 43.40 -12.30
C LYS A 471 -4.40 44.45 -12.20
N ALA A 472 -5.54 44.10 -11.59
CA ALA A 472 -6.68 44.99 -11.40
C ALA A 472 -6.52 45.96 -10.22
N GLY A 473 -5.59 45.69 -9.28
CA GLY A 473 -5.37 46.50 -8.08
C GLY A 473 -6.47 46.37 -7.01
N ASP A 474 -7.36 45.40 -7.15
CA ASP A 474 -8.53 45.16 -6.28
C ASP A 474 -8.33 43.98 -5.31
N THR A 475 -7.28 43.18 -5.51
CA THR A 475 -6.89 42.07 -4.62
C THR A 475 -5.41 42.18 -4.31
N ALA A 476 -5.02 41.88 -3.07
CA ALA A 476 -3.62 41.91 -2.65
C ALA A 476 -3.23 40.66 -1.84
N MET A 477 -1.98 40.24 -2.02
CA MET A 477 -1.31 39.22 -1.21
C MET A 477 -0.34 39.87 -0.23
N ILE A 478 -0.38 39.44 1.02
CA ILE A 478 0.52 39.85 2.08
C ILE A 478 1.11 38.59 2.71
N THR A 479 2.43 38.51 2.84
CA THR A 479 3.08 37.41 3.56
C THR A 479 3.34 37.85 4.99
N VAL A 480 2.90 37.04 5.94
CA VAL A 480 3.09 37.23 7.38
C VAL A 480 4.01 36.12 7.86
N VAL A 481 5.11 36.48 8.49
CA VAL A 481 6.05 35.54 9.09
C VAL A 481 5.79 35.53 10.60
N PRO A 482 5.34 34.40 11.18
CA PRO A 482 5.19 34.27 12.63
C PRO A 482 6.54 34.34 13.37
N ASP A 483 6.53 34.65 14.65
CA ASP A 483 7.68 34.46 15.54
C ASP A 483 7.82 32.98 15.93
N SER A 484 6.71 32.26 16.11
CA SER A 484 6.68 30.86 16.54
C SER A 484 6.69 29.84 15.38
N LYS A 485 6.92 28.56 15.69
CA LYS A 485 7.05 27.49 14.69
C LYS A 485 5.70 27.16 14.03
N PRO A 486 5.68 26.63 12.80
CA PRO A 486 4.44 26.35 12.05
C PRO A 486 3.47 25.39 12.75
N SER A 487 4.00 24.43 13.49
CA SER A 487 3.24 23.39 14.21
C SER A 487 2.90 23.77 15.66
N SER A 488 3.19 25.00 16.09
CA SER A 488 2.93 25.44 17.46
C SER A 488 1.51 26.00 17.64
N ALA A 489 0.95 25.82 18.84
CA ALA A 489 -0.36 26.37 19.20
C ALA A 489 -0.41 27.91 19.07
N THR A 490 0.72 28.61 19.30
CA THR A 490 0.79 30.06 19.16
C THR A 490 0.58 30.51 17.71
N THR A 491 1.14 29.80 16.73
CA THR A 491 0.87 30.08 15.30
C THR A 491 -0.60 29.82 14.94
N GLU A 492 -1.21 28.78 15.52
CA GLU A 492 -2.65 28.50 15.35
C GLU A 492 -3.51 29.66 15.88
N ASP A 493 -3.21 30.14 17.10
CA ASP A 493 -3.86 31.30 17.68
C ASP A 493 -3.67 32.56 16.81
N LEU A 494 -2.50 32.76 16.22
CA LEU A 494 -2.24 33.86 15.28
C LEU A 494 -3.11 33.75 14.02
N VAL A 495 -3.26 32.55 13.43
CA VAL A 495 -4.15 32.35 12.27
C VAL A 495 -5.59 32.69 12.63
N HIS A 496 -6.07 32.24 13.80
CA HIS A 496 -7.40 32.60 14.29
C HIS A 496 -7.53 34.11 14.53
N ALA A 497 -6.54 34.76 15.13
CA ALA A 497 -6.54 36.19 15.36
C ALA A 497 -6.58 37.02 14.06
N ILE A 498 -5.84 36.60 13.02
CA ILE A 498 -5.89 37.26 11.70
C ILE A 498 -7.29 37.11 11.08
N ARG A 499 -7.92 35.93 11.21
CA ARG A 499 -9.27 35.68 10.70
C ARG A 499 -10.33 36.49 11.43
N ASP A 500 -10.25 36.56 12.75
CA ASP A 500 -11.15 37.33 13.59
C ASP A 500 -11.03 38.84 13.30
N ALA A 501 -9.79 39.34 13.16
CA ALA A 501 -9.54 40.72 12.73
C ALA A 501 -10.09 40.99 11.32
N GLY A 502 -9.93 40.04 10.40
CA GLY A 502 -10.47 40.08 9.05
C GLY A 502 -12.00 40.18 8.99
N ALA A 503 -12.70 39.48 9.89
CA ALA A 503 -14.15 39.57 10.01
C ALA A 503 -14.62 40.98 10.45
N GLY A 504 -13.88 41.62 11.36
CA GLY A 504 -14.11 43.01 11.76
C GLY A 504 -13.89 43.98 10.59
N ILE A 505 -12.76 43.87 9.89
CA ILE A 505 -12.42 44.76 8.75
C ILE A 505 -13.43 44.63 7.61
N LYS A 506 -13.94 43.42 7.35
CA LYS A 506 -14.99 43.21 6.35
C LYS A 506 -16.26 43.99 6.67
N ALA A 507 -16.63 44.10 7.95
CA ALA A 507 -17.81 44.84 8.36
C ALA A 507 -17.69 46.35 8.07
N ASP A 508 -16.47 46.90 8.10
CA ASP A 508 -16.21 48.32 7.94
C ASP A 508 -15.82 48.73 6.51
N THR A 509 -15.23 47.82 5.73
CA THR A 509 -14.60 48.14 4.43
C THR A 509 -15.12 47.30 3.25
N ASP A 510 -15.99 46.32 3.49
CA ASP A 510 -16.41 45.27 2.54
C ASP A 510 -15.26 44.44 1.93
N ALA A 511 -14.03 44.57 2.46
CA ALA A 511 -12.88 43.77 2.06
C ALA A 511 -12.88 42.41 2.77
N LYS A 512 -12.78 41.33 2.00
CA LYS A 512 -12.72 39.97 2.52
C LYS A 512 -11.26 39.57 2.73
N VAL A 513 -10.88 39.31 3.98
CA VAL A 513 -9.56 38.81 4.35
C VAL A 513 -9.63 37.30 4.48
N LEU A 514 -8.68 36.59 3.88
CA LEU A 514 -8.56 35.14 3.97
C LEU A 514 -7.12 34.75 4.25
N VAL A 515 -6.91 33.71 5.04
CA VAL A 515 -5.58 33.20 5.37
C VAL A 515 -5.34 31.84 4.71
N THR A 516 -4.22 31.72 4.01
CA THR A 516 -3.76 30.50 3.33
C THR A 516 -2.24 30.31 3.51
N GLY A 517 -1.66 29.39 2.75
CA GLY A 517 -0.32 28.87 2.95
C GLY A 517 -0.36 27.48 3.59
N SER A 518 0.75 26.74 3.52
CA SER A 518 0.83 25.36 4.02
C SER A 518 0.44 25.26 5.49
N THR A 519 0.89 26.19 6.33
CA THR A 519 0.58 26.22 7.77
C THR A 519 -0.92 26.45 8.03
N ALA A 520 -1.53 27.44 7.38
CA ALA A 520 -2.96 27.70 7.53
C ALA A 520 -3.81 26.54 6.98
N MET A 521 -3.37 25.92 5.87
CA MET A 521 -3.99 24.71 5.35
C MET A 521 -3.90 23.58 6.39
N ASN A 522 -2.72 23.36 7.00
CA ASN A 522 -2.52 22.32 8.01
C ASN A 522 -3.39 22.50 9.26
N ILE A 523 -3.57 23.74 9.71
CA ILE A 523 -4.48 24.10 10.80
C ILE A 523 -5.93 23.78 10.40
N ASP A 524 -6.37 24.22 9.22
CA ASP A 524 -7.72 23.96 8.71
C ASP A 524 -8.01 22.45 8.56
N VAL A 525 -7.02 21.67 8.10
CA VAL A 525 -7.11 20.21 8.04
C VAL A 525 -7.32 19.63 9.42
N SER A 526 -6.49 20.03 10.37
CA SER A 526 -6.48 19.50 11.72
C SER A 526 -7.81 19.82 12.42
N GLN A 527 -8.31 21.05 12.27
CA GLN A 527 -9.61 21.45 12.79
C GLN A 527 -10.75 20.65 12.15
N LYS A 528 -10.76 20.49 10.82
CA LYS A 528 -11.80 19.71 10.12
C LYS A 528 -11.79 18.23 10.52
N LEU A 529 -10.62 17.64 10.73
CA LEU A 529 -10.47 16.27 11.24
C LEU A 529 -11.00 16.16 12.67
N ASN A 530 -10.67 17.13 13.53
CA ASN A 530 -11.14 17.17 14.91
C ASN A 530 -12.66 17.31 15.01
N ASP A 531 -13.25 18.20 14.23
CA ASP A 531 -14.70 18.39 14.17
C ASP A 531 -15.42 17.13 13.64
N ALA A 532 -14.75 16.37 12.75
CA ALA A 532 -15.28 15.15 12.18
C ALA A 532 -15.13 13.91 13.07
N LEU A 533 -14.24 13.93 14.08
CA LEU A 533 -14.01 12.78 14.97
C LEU A 533 -15.29 12.31 15.66
N LEU A 534 -16.08 13.24 16.20
CA LEU A 534 -17.29 12.88 16.94
C LEU A 534 -18.41 12.32 16.04
N PRO A 535 -18.75 12.93 14.88
CA PRO A 535 -19.63 12.32 13.89
C PRO A 535 -19.14 10.94 13.42
N TYR A 536 -17.84 10.81 13.12
CA TYR A 536 -17.24 9.56 12.68
C TYR A 536 -17.36 8.46 13.74
N LEU A 537 -16.97 8.76 14.99
CA LEU A 537 -17.08 7.84 16.12
C LEU A 537 -18.54 7.42 16.34
N THR A 538 -19.48 8.38 16.30
CA THR A 538 -20.91 8.10 16.47
C THR A 538 -21.43 7.16 15.39
N LEU A 539 -21.03 7.35 14.14
CA LEU A 539 -21.41 6.50 13.03
C LEU A 539 -20.82 5.09 13.17
N VAL A 540 -19.51 4.97 13.33
CA VAL A 540 -18.81 3.68 13.34
C VAL A 540 -19.21 2.85 14.55
N VAL A 541 -19.12 3.43 15.75
CA VAL A 541 -19.51 2.75 16.98
C VAL A 541 -21.00 2.47 16.98
N GLY A 542 -21.84 3.40 16.49
CA GLY A 542 -23.29 3.23 16.41
C GLY A 542 -23.70 2.09 15.47
N LEU A 543 -23.21 2.08 14.22
CA LEU A 543 -23.51 1.03 13.25
C LEU A 543 -23.01 -0.33 13.70
N ALA A 544 -21.81 -0.37 14.27
CA ALA A 544 -21.28 -1.63 14.77
C ALA A 544 -22.00 -2.11 16.03
N PHE A 545 -22.38 -1.22 16.93
CA PHE A 545 -23.23 -1.55 18.07
C PHE A 545 -24.54 -2.19 17.60
N LEU A 546 -25.17 -1.64 16.56
CA LEU A 546 -26.35 -2.24 15.93
C LEU A 546 -26.05 -3.62 15.32
N LEU A 547 -24.96 -3.76 14.58
CA LEU A 547 -24.55 -5.03 13.97
C LEU A 547 -24.32 -6.10 15.04
N LEU A 548 -23.66 -5.76 16.15
CA LEU A 548 -23.38 -6.68 17.24
C LEU A 548 -24.64 -7.04 18.05
N ILE A 549 -25.61 -6.14 18.16
CA ILE A 549 -26.93 -6.48 18.69
C ILE A 549 -27.57 -7.58 17.83
N VAL A 550 -27.47 -7.48 16.49
CA VAL A 550 -27.99 -8.53 15.58
C VAL A 550 -27.29 -9.85 15.82
N VAL A 551 -25.96 -9.84 15.95
CA VAL A 551 -25.14 -11.05 16.10
C VAL A 551 -25.34 -11.73 17.46
N PHE A 552 -25.23 -10.99 18.56
CA PHE A 552 -25.25 -11.56 19.91
C PHE A 552 -26.64 -11.64 20.52
N ARG A 553 -27.63 -10.96 19.94
CA ARG A 553 -28.96 -10.77 20.51
C ARG A 553 -28.89 -10.31 21.97
N SER A 554 -28.04 -9.33 22.25
CA SER A 554 -27.85 -8.72 23.57
C SER A 554 -27.48 -7.24 23.41
N ILE A 555 -27.92 -6.40 24.35
CA ILE A 555 -27.56 -4.96 24.40
C ILE A 555 -26.30 -4.75 25.24
N LEU A 556 -26.15 -5.50 26.34
CA LEU A 556 -25.04 -5.30 27.28
C LEU A 556 -23.71 -5.80 26.71
N VAL A 557 -23.71 -6.88 25.93
CA VAL A 557 -22.48 -7.44 25.32
C VAL A 557 -21.85 -6.46 24.31
N PRO A 558 -22.60 -5.86 23.37
CA PRO A 558 -22.09 -4.81 22.51
C PRO A 558 -21.69 -3.54 23.27
N LEU A 559 -22.47 -3.12 24.28
CA LEU A 559 -22.20 -1.88 25.01
C LEU A 559 -20.86 -1.93 25.73
N LYS A 560 -20.60 -3.01 26.48
CA LYS A 560 -19.32 -3.19 27.17
C LYS A 560 -18.16 -3.43 26.20
N ALA A 561 -18.42 -3.99 25.01
CA ALA A 561 -17.40 -4.10 23.97
C ALA A 561 -17.01 -2.72 23.43
N ALA A 562 -17.98 -1.86 23.12
CA ALA A 562 -17.73 -0.49 22.67
C ALA A 562 -16.99 0.35 23.72
N LEU A 563 -17.37 0.24 25.00
CA LEU A 563 -16.67 0.94 26.10
C LEU A 563 -15.25 0.43 26.31
N GLY A 564 -15.05 -0.90 26.28
CA GLY A 564 -13.72 -1.49 26.38
C GLY A 564 -12.82 -1.08 25.22
N PHE A 565 -13.36 -1.08 24.00
CA PHE A 565 -12.69 -0.59 22.81
C PHE A 565 -12.26 0.88 22.95
N LEU A 566 -13.16 1.78 23.36
CA LEU A 566 -12.85 3.19 23.50
C LEU A 566 -11.71 3.40 24.51
N LEU A 567 -11.73 2.64 25.61
CA LEU A 567 -10.66 2.65 26.59
C LEU A 567 -9.32 2.15 26.03
N SER A 568 -9.32 1.12 25.19
CA SER A 568 -8.10 0.65 24.48
C SER A 568 -7.55 1.68 23.51
N VAL A 569 -8.42 2.37 22.75
CA VAL A 569 -7.99 3.42 21.82
C VAL A 569 -7.42 4.62 22.56
N LEU A 570 -8.06 5.07 23.64
CA LEU A 570 -7.53 6.15 24.46
C LEU A 570 -6.19 5.78 25.10
N ALA A 571 -6.05 4.54 25.58
CA ALA A 571 -4.78 4.04 26.11
C ALA A 571 -3.69 3.96 25.01
N ALA A 572 -4.06 3.57 23.79
CA ALA A 572 -3.13 3.54 22.66
C ALA A 572 -2.73 4.94 22.20
N LEU A 573 -3.66 5.92 22.16
CA LEU A 573 -3.32 7.33 21.94
C LEU A 573 -2.36 7.82 23.01
N GLY A 574 -2.61 7.48 24.28
CA GLY A 574 -1.71 7.85 25.38
C GLY A 574 -0.33 7.24 25.23
N ALA A 575 -0.23 5.99 24.78
CA ALA A 575 1.07 5.38 24.45
C ALA A 575 1.77 6.08 23.28
N VAL A 576 1.03 6.46 22.23
CA VAL A 576 1.56 7.23 21.09
C VAL A 576 2.09 8.58 21.57
N VAL A 577 1.32 9.32 22.38
CA VAL A 577 1.77 10.61 22.95
C VAL A 577 3.02 10.41 23.81
N ALA A 578 3.03 9.40 24.70
CA ALA A 578 4.18 9.14 25.56
C ALA A 578 5.47 8.86 24.75
N VAL A 579 5.37 8.12 23.64
CA VAL A 579 6.54 7.78 22.82
C VAL A 579 6.94 8.88 21.86
N PHE A 580 5.99 9.39 21.06
CA PHE A 580 6.28 10.28 19.93
C PHE A 580 6.25 11.77 20.29
N GLN A 581 5.50 12.16 21.32
CA GLN A 581 5.40 13.57 21.74
C GLN A 581 6.25 13.83 23.00
N TRP A 582 6.26 12.92 23.98
CA TRP A 582 7.08 13.06 25.19
C TRP A 582 8.47 12.41 25.08
N GLY A 583 8.70 11.58 24.06
CA GLY A 583 10.01 10.96 23.81
C GLY A 583 10.33 9.72 24.65
N TRP A 584 9.35 9.08 25.30
CA TRP A 584 9.62 7.86 26.06
C TRP A 584 10.00 6.71 25.12
N LEU A 585 11.10 6.00 25.41
CA LEU A 585 11.61 4.91 24.56
C LEU A 585 11.93 5.35 23.11
N ALA A 586 12.06 6.65 22.84
CA ALA A 586 12.31 7.19 21.50
C ALA A 586 13.56 6.56 20.85
N ASP A 587 14.68 6.52 21.59
CA ASP A 587 15.94 5.90 21.12
C ASP A 587 15.80 4.41 20.79
N LEU A 588 14.96 3.67 21.52
CA LEU A 588 14.77 2.22 21.32
C LEU A 588 13.94 1.93 20.07
N ILE A 589 13.00 2.82 19.75
CA ILE A 589 12.05 2.69 18.64
C ILE A 589 12.60 3.36 17.36
N GLY A 590 13.73 4.06 17.45
CA GLY A 590 14.30 4.82 16.34
C GLY A 590 13.45 6.05 16.02
N VAL A 591 12.87 6.68 17.03
CA VAL A 591 12.24 8.01 16.93
C VAL A 591 13.36 9.02 17.19
N GLU A 592 13.88 9.59 16.11
CA GLU A 592 14.99 10.55 16.22
C GLU A 592 14.53 11.91 16.74
N GLU A 593 13.29 12.30 16.47
CA GLU A 593 12.73 13.59 16.88
C GLU A 593 11.28 13.42 17.33
N THR A 594 10.93 14.08 18.43
CA THR A 594 9.56 14.15 18.94
C THR A 594 8.79 15.26 18.25
N GLY A 595 7.49 15.05 18.01
CA GLY A 595 6.64 16.04 17.36
C GLY A 595 5.16 15.85 17.71
N PRO A 596 4.28 16.73 17.18
CA PRO A 596 2.86 16.57 17.35
C PRO A 596 2.38 15.26 16.73
N VAL A 597 1.35 14.67 17.31
CA VAL A 597 0.71 13.46 16.77
C VAL A 597 -0.04 13.86 15.51
N MET A 598 0.04 13.01 14.48
CA MET A 598 -0.61 13.35 13.21
C MET A 598 -2.13 13.48 13.36
N SER A 599 -2.72 14.56 12.82
CA SER A 599 -4.16 14.85 12.97
C SER A 599 -5.09 13.74 12.45
N MET A 600 -4.63 12.93 11.49
CA MET A 600 -5.39 11.79 10.94
C MET A 600 -5.32 10.55 11.85
N MET A 601 -4.37 10.48 12.78
CA MET A 601 -4.09 9.29 13.57
C MET A 601 -5.29 8.85 14.44
N PRO A 602 -5.96 9.73 15.20
CA PRO A 602 -7.10 9.30 16.02
C PRO A 602 -8.24 8.71 15.17
N ILE A 603 -8.52 9.30 14.00
CA ILE A 603 -9.54 8.81 13.07
C ILE A 603 -9.16 7.40 12.56
N PHE A 604 -7.94 7.22 12.08
CA PHE A 604 -7.48 5.92 11.59
C PHE A 604 -7.45 4.87 12.69
N MET A 605 -6.96 5.20 13.89
CA MET A 605 -6.92 4.26 14.98
C MET A 605 -8.31 3.84 15.41
N VAL A 606 -9.25 4.79 15.54
CA VAL A 606 -10.65 4.47 15.83
C VAL A 606 -11.20 3.53 14.76
N GLY A 607 -11.07 3.88 13.48
CA GLY A 607 -11.63 3.08 12.40
C GLY A 607 -11.06 1.67 12.30
N VAL A 608 -9.73 1.59 12.22
CA VAL A 608 -9.02 0.34 11.98
C VAL A 608 -9.09 -0.56 13.22
N VAL A 609 -8.76 -0.04 14.41
CA VAL A 609 -8.80 -0.86 15.64
C VAL A 609 -10.22 -1.33 15.90
N PHE A 610 -11.23 -0.48 15.69
CA PHE A 610 -12.61 -0.89 15.91
C PHE A 610 -12.98 -2.07 15.03
N GLY A 611 -12.70 -1.97 13.73
CA GLY A 611 -12.95 -3.04 12.77
C GLY A 611 -12.27 -4.34 13.18
N LEU A 612 -10.98 -4.28 13.53
CA LEU A 612 -10.15 -5.45 13.84
C LEU A 612 -10.48 -6.07 15.21
N ALA A 613 -10.86 -5.24 16.18
CA ALA A 613 -11.13 -5.65 17.54
C ALA A 613 -12.30 -6.64 17.57
N MET A 614 -13.38 -6.36 16.84
CA MET A 614 -14.66 -7.05 17.04
C MET A 614 -14.64 -8.55 16.76
N ASP A 615 -13.67 -9.02 15.99
CA ASP A 615 -13.57 -10.37 15.44
C ASP A 615 -13.36 -11.40 16.57
N TYR A 616 -12.55 -11.03 17.56
CA TYR A 616 -12.32 -11.83 18.76
C TYR A 616 -13.50 -11.82 19.72
N GLU A 617 -14.31 -10.75 19.73
CA GLU A 617 -15.52 -10.69 20.54
C GLU A 617 -16.45 -11.76 20.06
N VAL A 618 -16.70 -11.76 18.75
CA VAL A 618 -17.57 -12.72 18.09
C VAL A 618 -17.04 -14.11 18.34
N PHE A 619 -15.75 -14.38 18.13
CA PHE A 619 -15.23 -15.74 18.33
C PHE A 619 -15.25 -16.24 19.78
N LEU A 620 -14.84 -15.42 20.74
CA LEU A 620 -14.73 -15.83 22.13
C LEU A 620 -16.09 -15.86 22.83
N VAL A 621 -16.92 -14.85 22.60
CA VAL A 621 -18.22 -14.70 23.28
C VAL A 621 -19.28 -15.59 22.67
N THR A 622 -19.27 -15.88 21.36
CA THR A 622 -20.19 -16.88 20.78
C THR A 622 -19.97 -18.26 21.39
N ARG A 623 -18.71 -18.68 21.63
CA ARG A 623 -18.41 -19.95 22.32
C ARG A 623 -18.95 -19.98 23.75
N MET A 624 -18.90 -18.85 24.47
CA MET A 624 -19.47 -18.74 25.80
C MET A 624 -20.99 -18.80 25.75
N ARG A 625 -21.60 -18.13 24.76
CA ARG A 625 -23.04 -18.12 24.52
C ARG A 625 -23.53 -19.53 24.17
N GLU A 626 -22.82 -20.23 23.30
CA GLU A 626 -23.08 -21.62 22.94
C GLU A 626 -23.15 -22.49 24.20
N ALA A 627 -22.11 -22.48 25.04
CA ALA A 627 -22.10 -23.24 26.30
C ALA A 627 -23.25 -22.85 27.25
N PHE A 628 -23.57 -21.55 27.36
CA PHE A 628 -24.64 -21.05 28.21
C PHE A 628 -26.04 -21.47 27.71
N VAL A 629 -26.31 -21.38 26.41
CA VAL A 629 -27.58 -21.79 25.79
C VAL A 629 -27.78 -23.30 25.91
N HIS A 630 -26.70 -24.09 25.93
CA HIS A 630 -26.73 -25.54 26.17
C HIS A 630 -26.84 -25.92 27.67
N GLY A 631 -27.08 -24.96 28.55
CA GLY A 631 -27.44 -25.20 29.96
C GLY A 631 -26.31 -25.05 30.98
N GLU A 632 -25.10 -24.69 30.57
CA GLU A 632 -24.02 -24.39 31.52
C GLU A 632 -24.30 -23.11 32.32
N GLN A 633 -23.83 -23.05 33.58
CA GLN A 633 -23.93 -21.82 34.35
C GLN A 633 -23.06 -20.72 33.73
N PRO A 634 -23.40 -19.41 33.86
CA PRO A 634 -22.65 -18.32 33.21
C PRO A 634 -21.14 -18.36 33.46
N ARG A 635 -20.73 -18.72 34.68
CA ARG A 635 -19.32 -18.81 35.09
C ARG A 635 -18.59 -19.99 34.47
N GLU A 636 -19.28 -21.12 34.31
CA GLU A 636 -18.74 -22.34 33.69
C GLU A 636 -18.64 -22.16 32.18
N ALA A 637 -19.69 -21.59 31.56
CA ALA A 637 -19.73 -21.25 30.14
C ALA A 637 -18.55 -20.36 29.71
N ILE A 638 -18.15 -19.39 30.56
CA ILE A 638 -16.95 -18.57 30.34
C ILE A 638 -15.69 -19.46 30.29
N VAL A 639 -15.51 -20.35 31.27
CA VAL A 639 -14.33 -21.24 31.33
C VAL A 639 -14.30 -22.22 30.16
N THR A 640 -15.46 -22.75 29.76
CA THR A 640 -15.63 -23.63 28.59
C THR A 640 -15.25 -22.93 27.30
N GLY A 641 -15.72 -21.69 27.09
CA GLY A 641 -15.34 -20.87 25.93
C GLY A 641 -13.83 -20.64 25.84
N PHE A 642 -13.17 -20.36 26.98
CA PHE A 642 -11.72 -20.16 27.04
C PHE A 642 -10.90 -21.43 26.78
N ARG A 643 -11.45 -22.63 27.03
CA ARG A 643 -10.72 -23.90 26.85
C ARG A 643 -10.23 -24.08 25.41
N HIS A 644 -11.04 -23.72 24.43
CA HIS A 644 -10.69 -23.91 23.03
C HIS A 644 -10.41 -22.59 22.31
N GLY A 645 -10.95 -21.46 22.79
CA GLY A 645 -10.78 -20.15 22.16
C GLY A 645 -9.48 -19.44 22.48
N ALA A 646 -8.98 -19.53 23.73
CA ALA A 646 -7.92 -18.65 24.22
C ALA A 646 -6.61 -18.75 23.42
N ARG A 647 -6.17 -19.96 23.06
CA ARG A 647 -4.92 -20.15 22.29
C ARG A 647 -4.99 -19.54 20.90
N VAL A 648 -6.14 -19.65 20.23
CA VAL A 648 -6.34 -19.13 18.87
C VAL A 648 -6.35 -17.61 18.90
N VAL A 649 -7.11 -17.03 19.83
CA VAL A 649 -7.20 -15.57 20.01
C VAL A 649 -5.85 -14.97 20.40
N SER A 650 -5.10 -15.58 21.33
CA SER A 650 -3.76 -15.09 21.67
C SER A 650 -2.79 -15.17 20.50
N ALA A 651 -2.86 -16.23 19.69
CA ALA A 651 -2.01 -16.37 18.51
C ALA A 651 -2.32 -15.30 17.46
N ALA A 652 -3.61 -15.11 17.16
CA ALA A 652 -4.10 -14.09 16.26
C ALA A 652 -3.66 -12.68 16.68
N ALA A 653 -3.85 -12.34 17.97
CA ALA A 653 -3.43 -11.06 18.52
C ALA A 653 -1.92 -10.83 18.39
N VAL A 654 -1.08 -11.82 18.73
CA VAL A 654 0.38 -11.72 18.59
C VAL A 654 0.79 -11.56 17.13
N ILE A 655 0.11 -12.22 16.20
CA ILE A 655 0.36 -12.07 14.76
C ILE A 655 0.05 -10.64 14.32
N MET A 656 -1.13 -10.11 14.67
CA MET A 656 -1.49 -8.74 14.29
C MET A 656 -0.53 -7.72 14.89
N ILE A 657 -0.15 -7.87 16.16
CA ILE A 657 0.88 -7.05 16.82
C ILE A 657 2.19 -7.10 16.03
N ALA A 658 2.65 -8.29 15.62
CA ALA A 658 3.89 -8.45 14.87
C ALA A 658 3.82 -7.81 13.47
N VAL A 659 2.68 -7.92 12.79
CA VAL A 659 2.45 -7.29 11.48
C VAL A 659 2.49 -5.77 11.60
N PHE A 660 1.73 -5.18 12.52
CA PHE A 660 1.73 -3.73 12.73
C PHE A 660 3.08 -3.22 13.25
N ALA A 661 3.74 -3.99 14.13
CA ALA A 661 5.07 -3.66 14.61
C ALA A 661 6.14 -3.68 13.51
N GLY A 662 5.94 -4.47 12.43
CA GLY A 662 6.83 -4.45 11.26
C GLY A 662 6.91 -3.08 10.58
N PHE A 663 5.86 -2.27 10.67
CA PHE A 663 5.80 -0.92 10.12
C PHE A 663 6.47 0.15 10.99
N ILE A 664 6.85 -0.18 12.24
CA ILE A 664 7.57 0.74 13.14
C ILE A 664 8.95 1.09 12.57
N GLY A 665 9.59 0.18 11.82
CA GLY A 665 10.88 0.43 11.18
C GLY A 665 10.80 1.31 9.92
N SER A 666 9.62 1.80 9.53
CA SER A 666 9.48 2.70 8.37
C SER A 666 10.26 4.00 8.57
N SER A 667 10.88 4.51 7.50
CA SER A 667 11.47 5.86 7.49
C SER A 667 10.37 6.94 7.53
N GLU A 668 9.17 6.63 7.07
CA GLU A 668 8.04 7.55 7.09
C GLU A 668 7.39 7.61 8.49
N SER A 669 7.45 8.79 9.10
CA SER A 669 6.92 9.04 10.45
C SER A 669 5.44 8.67 10.60
N MET A 670 4.62 8.94 9.57
CA MET A 670 3.19 8.57 9.56
C MET A 670 2.99 7.06 9.71
N ILE A 671 3.65 6.27 8.85
CA ILE A 671 3.53 4.80 8.87
C ILE A 671 4.06 4.23 10.19
N LYS A 672 5.17 4.77 10.71
CA LYS A 672 5.76 4.39 12.00
C LYS A 672 4.77 4.61 13.17
N MET A 673 4.14 5.79 13.24
CA MET A 673 3.14 6.11 14.25
C MET A 673 1.91 5.21 14.16
N ILE A 674 1.39 4.99 12.94
CA ILE A 674 0.22 4.12 12.72
C ILE A 674 0.55 2.68 13.12
N GLY A 675 1.68 2.14 12.68
CA GLY A 675 2.13 0.79 13.03
C GLY A 675 2.27 0.60 14.53
N PHE A 676 2.90 1.54 15.23
CA PHE A 676 3.01 1.50 16.70
C PHE A 676 1.65 1.61 17.39
N GLY A 677 0.84 2.61 17.02
CA GLY A 677 -0.46 2.86 17.61
C GLY A 677 -1.41 1.67 17.47
N LEU A 678 -1.48 1.08 16.27
CA LEU A 678 -2.29 -0.12 16.01
C LEU A 678 -1.77 -1.35 16.77
N ALA A 679 -0.46 -1.56 16.83
CA ALA A 679 0.12 -2.67 17.59
C ALA A 679 -0.23 -2.59 19.09
N ILE A 680 -0.10 -1.41 19.70
CA ILE A 680 -0.44 -1.17 21.10
C ILE A 680 -1.96 -1.25 21.34
N ALA A 681 -2.76 -0.71 20.42
CA ALA A 681 -4.22 -0.79 20.53
C ALA A 681 -4.72 -2.24 20.49
N VAL A 682 -4.17 -3.07 19.59
CA VAL A 682 -4.46 -4.51 19.53
C VAL A 682 -3.98 -5.21 20.80
N PHE A 683 -2.81 -4.85 21.34
CA PHE A 683 -2.33 -5.40 22.61
C PHE A 683 -3.30 -5.14 23.77
N PHE A 684 -3.71 -3.88 23.95
CA PHE A 684 -4.65 -3.49 25.00
C PHE A 684 -6.02 -4.14 24.81
N ASP A 685 -6.55 -4.15 23.59
CA ASP A 685 -7.84 -4.75 23.30
C ASP A 685 -7.82 -6.27 23.48
N ALA A 686 -6.88 -6.98 22.84
CA ALA A 686 -6.86 -8.43 22.85
C ALA A 686 -6.53 -9.03 24.24
N PHE A 687 -5.58 -8.46 24.98
CA PHE A 687 -5.14 -9.05 26.24
C PHE A 687 -5.83 -8.44 27.46
N ILE A 688 -5.97 -7.11 27.52
CA ILE A 688 -6.55 -6.46 28.71
C ILE A 688 -8.07 -6.45 28.60
N VAL A 689 -8.62 -5.99 27.48
CA VAL A 689 -10.08 -5.93 27.33
C VAL A 689 -10.67 -7.34 27.18
N ARG A 690 -10.27 -8.11 26.17
CA ARG A 690 -10.95 -9.38 25.84
C ARG A 690 -10.61 -10.54 26.76
N MET A 691 -9.35 -10.67 27.17
CA MET A 691 -8.96 -11.79 28.03
C MET A 691 -9.18 -11.50 29.52
N ALA A 692 -9.33 -10.25 29.94
CA ALA A 692 -9.46 -9.89 31.36
C ALA A 692 -10.77 -9.15 31.70
N ILE A 693 -11.05 -8.00 31.08
CA ILE A 693 -12.23 -7.18 31.40
C ILE A 693 -13.53 -7.86 30.96
N VAL A 694 -13.62 -8.35 29.71
CA VAL A 694 -14.83 -8.97 29.15
C VAL A 694 -15.32 -10.15 30.01
N PRO A 695 -14.49 -11.15 30.36
CA PRO A 695 -14.94 -12.27 31.17
C PRO A 695 -15.27 -11.86 32.61
N ALA A 696 -14.57 -10.85 33.16
CA ALA A 696 -14.88 -10.31 34.47
C ALA A 696 -16.27 -9.64 34.50
N VAL A 697 -16.58 -8.82 33.49
CA VAL A 697 -17.88 -8.15 33.34
C VAL A 697 -19.00 -9.19 33.14
N LEU A 698 -18.80 -10.19 32.28
CA LEU A 698 -19.77 -11.27 32.08
C LEU A 698 -19.99 -12.10 33.36
N ALA A 699 -18.94 -12.35 34.14
CA ALA A 699 -19.04 -13.06 35.42
C ALA A 699 -19.79 -12.25 36.50
N LEU A 700 -19.79 -10.92 36.40
CA LEU A 700 -20.53 -10.02 37.29
C LEU A 700 -22.01 -9.90 36.89
N PHE A 701 -22.29 -9.70 35.60
CA PHE A 701 -23.66 -9.60 35.11
C PHE A 701 -24.41 -10.94 35.08
N GLY A 702 -23.69 -12.07 35.00
CA GLY A 702 -24.28 -13.40 35.00
C GLY A 702 -25.32 -13.58 33.90
N LYS A 703 -26.55 -13.99 34.25
CA LYS A 703 -27.63 -14.19 33.26
C LYS A 703 -28.08 -12.88 32.59
N ALA A 704 -27.94 -11.74 33.26
CA ALA A 704 -28.36 -10.45 32.72
C ALA A 704 -27.52 -10.03 31.51
N ALA A 705 -26.29 -10.53 31.36
CA ALA A 705 -25.41 -10.22 30.23
C ALA A 705 -26.04 -10.57 28.87
N TRP A 706 -26.92 -11.57 28.84
CA TRP A 706 -27.58 -12.08 27.63
C TRP A 706 -29.01 -11.54 27.46
N TRP A 707 -29.36 -10.47 28.17
CA TRP A 707 -30.70 -9.90 28.14
C TRP A 707 -30.98 -9.11 26.86
N LEU A 708 -32.19 -9.31 26.32
CA LEU A 708 -32.74 -8.57 25.19
C LEU A 708 -34.23 -8.28 25.41
N PRO A 709 -34.74 -7.08 25.12
CA PRO A 709 -36.16 -6.79 25.14
C PRO A 709 -36.94 -7.65 24.14
N ARG A 710 -38.10 -8.18 24.54
CA ARG A 710 -38.93 -9.07 23.68
C ARG A 710 -39.40 -8.42 22.37
N TRP A 711 -39.63 -7.11 22.36
CA TRP A 711 -40.02 -6.39 21.14
C TRP A 711 -38.85 -6.32 20.15
N LEU A 712 -37.62 -6.16 20.65
CA LEU A 712 -36.42 -6.09 19.85
C LEU A 712 -36.02 -7.47 19.31
N ASP A 713 -36.12 -8.51 20.13
CA ASP A 713 -35.90 -9.91 19.70
C ASP A 713 -36.84 -10.34 18.56
N ARG A 714 -38.07 -9.79 18.54
CA ARG A 714 -39.05 -10.04 17.47
C ARG A 714 -38.76 -9.26 16.19
N ALA A 715 -38.15 -8.08 16.29
CA ALA A 715 -37.83 -7.22 15.15
C ALA A 715 -36.49 -7.60 14.50
N LEU A 716 -35.55 -8.17 15.26
CA LEU A 716 -34.22 -8.51 14.76
C LEU A 716 -34.23 -9.75 13.87
N PRO A 717 -33.53 -9.72 12.71
CA PRO A 717 -33.41 -10.89 11.85
C PRO A 717 -32.65 -12.01 12.56
N ASN A 718 -33.02 -13.27 12.30
CA ASN A 718 -32.26 -14.43 12.79
C ASN A 718 -31.11 -14.73 11.83
N VAL A 719 -29.93 -14.18 12.12
CA VAL A 719 -28.72 -14.52 11.37
C VAL A 719 -28.04 -15.65 12.11
N ASP A 720 -28.23 -16.87 11.62
CA ASP A 720 -27.58 -18.07 12.15
C ASP A 720 -26.05 -17.98 11.95
N VAL A 721 -25.36 -17.40 12.93
CA VAL A 721 -23.89 -17.26 13.00
C VAL A 721 -23.26 -18.50 13.63
N GLU A 722 -23.99 -19.15 14.55
CA GLU A 722 -23.54 -20.30 15.33
C GLU A 722 -23.66 -21.62 14.55
N GLY A 723 -24.38 -21.63 13.42
CA GLY A 723 -24.57 -22.78 12.55
C GLY A 723 -25.62 -23.76 13.06
N GLU A 724 -26.61 -23.29 13.82
CA GLU A 724 -27.73 -24.08 14.33
C GLU A 724 -28.45 -24.81 13.18
N GLY A 725 -28.66 -24.13 12.04
CA GLY A 725 -29.29 -24.71 10.85
C GLY A 725 -28.45 -25.76 10.12
N LEU A 726 -27.16 -25.93 10.47
CA LEU A 726 -26.33 -27.03 9.95
C LEU A 726 -26.54 -28.35 10.71
N ARG A 727 -27.24 -28.32 11.85
CA ARG A 727 -27.60 -29.52 12.62
C ARG A 727 -28.82 -30.23 12.02
N ASP A 728 -29.82 -29.46 11.58
CA ASP A 728 -31.08 -30.01 11.05
C ASP A 728 -30.91 -30.77 9.73
N LEU A 729 -29.85 -30.48 8.97
CA LEU A 729 -29.51 -31.18 7.73
C LEU A 729 -29.16 -32.67 7.92
N HIS A 730 -28.86 -33.11 9.14
CA HIS A 730 -28.56 -34.52 9.46
C HIS A 730 -29.51 -35.15 10.50
N GLY A 731 -30.44 -34.38 11.07
CA GLY A 731 -31.44 -34.87 12.03
C GLY A 731 -32.50 -35.83 11.44
N THR A 732 -32.49 -36.08 10.13
CA THR A 732 -33.37 -37.05 9.47
C THR A 732 -32.74 -38.41 9.21
N SER A 733 -31.63 -38.74 9.89
CA SER A 733 -31.06 -40.10 9.88
C SER A 733 -31.52 -40.87 11.10
N LYS A 734 -32.67 -41.56 10.96
CA LYS A 734 -33.12 -42.73 11.73
C LYS A 734 -32.67 -42.76 13.21
N ASP A 735 -33.45 -42.12 14.07
CA ASP A 735 -33.66 -42.67 15.41
C ASP A 735 -34.88 -43.59 15.38
N SER A 736 -34.67 -44.75 15.97
CA SER A 736 -35.52 -45.94 16.07
C SER A 736 -36.95 -45.67 16.56
N ASP A 737 -37.93 -46.09 15.76
CA ASP A 737 -39.23 -46.52 16.30
C ASP A 737 -39.07 -47.87 17.02
N PRO A 738 -39.66 -48.06 18.21
CA PRO A 738 -39.66 -49.34 18.91
C PRO A 738 -40.56 -50.34 18.17
N GLU A 739 -40.10 -51.59 18.07
CA GLU A 739 -40.83 -52.71 17.48
C GLU A 739 -42.25 -52.88 18.06
N PRO A 740 -43.23 -53.29 17.23
CA PRO A 740 -44.32 -54.14 17.66
C PRO A 740 -44.07 -55.61 17.28
N VAL A 741 -44.31 -56.47 18.27
CA VAL A 741 -44.19 -57.93 18.24
C VAL A 741 -45.23 -58.59 17.31
N GLY A 742 -44.76 -59.54 16.48
CA GLY A 742 -45.42 -60.83 16.22
C GLY A 742 -46.28 -60.98 14.95
N VAL A 743 -45.88 -61.88 14.04
CA VAL A 743 -46.43 -63.24 13.84
C VAL A 743 -45.68 -63.92 12.66
N VAL A 744 -45.32 -65.20 12.84
CA VAL A 744 -44.72 -66.10 11.83
C VAL A 744 -45.79 -66.99 11.18
N ILE A 745 -45.80 -67.12 9.85
CA ILE A 745 -46.39 -68.25 9.08
C ILE A 745 -45.49 -68.54 7.85
N PRO A 746 -45.20 -69.81 7.46
CA PRO A 746 -44.21 -70.17 6.43
C PRO A 746 -44.79 -70.38 4.99
N ALA A 747 -43.86 -70.47 4.01
CA ALA A 747 -43.92 -70.54 2.53
C ALA A 747 -44.84 -71.65 1.91
N PRO A 748 -45.17 -71.71 0.57
CA PRO A 748 -44.22 -71.78 -0.57
C PRO A 748 -44.70 -71.27 -1.98
N GLY A 749 -43.80 -71.27 -2.97
CA GLY A 749 -44.11 -71.76 -4.34
C GLY A 749 -44.22 -70.79 -5.54
N ASP A 750 -43.14 -70.78 -6.34
CA ASP A 750 -43.09 -70.91 -7.81
C ASP A 750 -43.58 -69.84 -8.84
N THR A 751 -42.71 -69.73 -9.86
CA THR A 751 -42.90 -69.45 -11.30
C THR A 751 -42.70 -68.04 -11.86
N VAL A 752 -41.71 -67.98 -12.76
CA VAL A 752 -41.50 -66.99 -13.83
C VAL A 752 -42.45 -67.31 -15.00
N PRO A 753 -42.88 -66.30 -15.78
CA PRO A 753 -42.57 -66.36 -17.20
C PRO A 753 -42.10 -65.03 -17.82
N VAL A 754 -41.37 -65.21 -18.92
CA VAL A 754 -40.74 -64.23 -19.80
C VAL A 754 -41.61 -64.01 -21.06
N ALA A 755 -41.39 -62.86 -21.71
CA ALA A 755 -41.74 -62.45 -23.08
C ALA A 755 -43.21 -62.04 -23.33
N VAL A 756 -43.55 -61.08 -24.21
CA VAL A 756 -43.17 -61.00 -25.63
C VAL A 756 -43.53 -59.60 -26.24
N ARG A 757 -42.63 -59.10 -27.14
CA ARG A 757 -42.78 -58.21 -28.34
C ARG A 757 -42.93 -56.67 -28.26
N GLU A 758 -41.82 -55.97 -28.58
CA GLU A 758 -41.47 -55.28 -29.87
C GLU A 758 -42.56 -55.02 -30.95
N PRO A 759 -42.28 -54.24 -32.05
CA PRO A 759 -41.49 -53.00 -32.21
C PRO A 759 -42.13 -52.00 -33.25
N VAL A 760 -41.67 -50.73 -33.35
CA VAL A 760 -41.59 -49.96 -34.62
C VAL A 760 -40.46 -48.91 -34.54
N ALA A 761 -39.61 -48.89 -35.58
CA ALA A 761 -38.50 -47.95 -35.88
C ALA A 761 -39.01 -46.73 -36.68
N VAL A 762 -38.30 -45.61 -36.90
CA VAL A 762 -37.13 -45.45 -37.81
C VAL A 762 -36.60 -44.01 -37.69
N GLY A 763 -35.27 -43.85 -37.78
CA GLY A 763 -34.61 -42.59 -38.13
C GLY A 763 -33.10 -42.63 -37.89
N VAL A 764 -32.35 -43.29 -38.78
CA VAL A 764 -30.87 -43.42 -38.76
C VAL A 764 -30.22 -42.40 -39.67
N GLY A 765 -29.04 -41.91 -39.28
CA GLY A 765 -28.03 -41.37 -40.19
C GLY A 765 -26.67 -41.25 -39.50
N ALA A 766 -25.75 -42.16 -39.79
CA ALA A 766 -24.38 -42.20 -39.28
C ALA A 766 -23.37 -42.33 -40.43
N ALA A 767 -22.18 -41.74 -40.21
CA ALA A 767 -20.82 -42.22 -40.51
C ALA A 767 -20.26 -42.38 -41.95
N GLY A 768 -18.99 -41.92 -42.09
CA GLY A 768 -17.86 -42.48 -42.88
C GLY A 768 -17.86 -42.25 -44.40
N SER A 769 -16.76 -42.10 -45.14
CA SER A 769 -15.30 -42.13 -44.91
C SER A 769 -14.57 -41.74 -46.23
N ASP A 770 -13.30 -41.29 -46.12
CA ASP A 770 -12.18 -41.34 -47.10
C ASP A 770 -12.24 -40.64 -48.49
N SER A 771 -11.25 -39.78 -48.78
CA SER A 771 -10.21 -39.97 -49.85
C SER A 771 -9.30 -38.73 -50.14
N GLY A 772 -7.97 -39.00 -50.23
CA GLY A 772 -6.97 -38.35 -51.12
C GLY A 772 -6.29 -37.03 -50.68
N LEU A 773 -5.05 -36.97 -50.14
CA LEU A 773 -3.70 -37.06 -50.77
C LEU A 773 -3.40 -36.13 -51.97
N ALA A 774 -2.56 -35.08 -51.77
CA ALA A 774 -1.19 -34.95 -52.33
C ALA A 774 -0.65 -33.48 -52.44
N ARG A 775 0.59 -33.27 -51.93
CA ARG A 775 1.70 -32.38 -52.41
C ARG A 775 1.44 -30.84 -52.42
N VAL A 776 2.34 -29.95 -51.99
CA VAL A 776 3.74 -29.71 -52.43
C VAL A 776 4.49 -28.85 -51.39
N GLN A 777 5.79 -29.15 -51.30
CA GLN A 777 6.90 -28.50 -50.61
C GLN A 777 7.68 -27.65 -51.64
N GLU A 778 8.25 -26.51 -51.22
CA GLU A 778 9.22 -25.62 -51.93
C GLU A 778 8.73 -24.16 -52.09
N LEU A 779 9.41 -23.23 -51.40
CA LEU A 779 10.28 -22.23 -52.03
C LEU A 779 10.87 -21.30 -50.95
N GLN A 780 12.08 -21.62 -50.50
CA GLN A 780 13.10 -20.63 -50.15
C GLN A 780 13.69 -20.07 -51.43
N GLY A 781 14.07 -18.79 -51.43
CA GLY A 781 15.21 -18.32 -52.23
C GLY A 781 14.91 -17.29 -53.33
N GLN A 782 15.45 -16.08 -53.08
CA GLN A 782 16.06 -15.19 -54.07
C GLN A 782 15.18 -14.43 -55.07
N ALA A 783 15.14 -13.11 -54.86
CA ALA A 783 15.47 -12.16 -55.92
C ALA A 783 16.34 -11.02 -55.33
N LEU A 784 17.66 -11.20 -55.44
CA LEU A 784 18.66 -10.13 -55.44
C LEU A 784 18.60 -9.42 -56.80
N ALA A 785 18.54 -8.08 -56.80
CA ALA A 785 19.28 -7.17 -57.69
C ALA A 785 18.51 -5.86 -57.91
N GLY A 786 19.14 -4.74 -57.56
CA GLY A 786 18.64 -3.40 -57.85
C GLY A 786 19.53 -2.32 -57.25
N THR A 787 20.80 -2.27 -57.63
CA THR A 787 21.69 -1.13 -57.37
C THR A 787 21.62 -0.10 -58.49
N ALA A 788 21.75 1.16 -58.08
CA ALA A 788 22.30 2.33 -58.79
C ALA A 788 21.35 3.36 -59.44
N ALA A 789 21.43 4.55 -58.83
CA ALA A 789 21.48 5.91 -59.40
C ALA A 789 20.19 6.57 -59.93
N GLY A 790 19.77 7.63 -59.23
CA GLY A 790 18.80 8.62 -59.72
C GLY A 790 18.49 9.69 -58.67
N SER A 791 18.96 10.90 -58.90
CA SER A 791 18.82 12.11 -58.08
C SER A 791 17.38 12.58 -57.83
N GLY A 792 17.11 13.07 -56.61
CA GLY A 792 16.17 14.16 -56.34
C GLY A 792 14.71 13.78 -56.02
N ASN A 793 14.28 14.15 -54.80
CA ASN A 793 12.89 14.28 -54.33
C ASN A 793 11.95 13.07 -54.46
N GLY A 794 11.76 12.34 -53.35
CA GLY A 794 10.57 11.51 -53.14
C GLY A 794 10.80 10.31 -52.22
N PHE A 795 10.94 10.54 -50.91
CA PHE A 795 11.12 9.47 -49.91
C PHE A 795 9.90 9.26 -48.99
N TYR A 796 8.72 9.79 -49.34
CA TYR A 796 7.51 9.61 -48.53
C TYR A 796 6.44 8.89 -49.34
N GLY A 797 5.85 7.84 -48.74
CA GLY A 797 4.57 7.30 -49.19
C GLY A 797 3.50 8.41 -49.21
N SER A 798 2.37 8.16 -49.87
CA SER A 798 1.32 9.13 -50.23
C SER A 798 0.71 10.01 -49.12
N ASN A 799 1.20 9.95 -47.88
CA ASN A 799 0.66 10.62 -46.69
C ASN A 799 1.56 11.70 -46.06
N GLY A 800 2.76 11.99 -46.59
CA GLY A 800 3.59 13.15 -46.15
C GLY A 800 4.13 13.13 -44.71
N CYS A 801 3.73 12.15 -43.88
CA CYS A 801 4.13 12.00 -42.48
C CYS A 801 5.37 11.10 -42.38
N GLY A 802 6.57 11.68 -42.26
CA GLY A 802 7.81 10.92 -42.08
C GLY A 802 8.83 11.67 -41.24
N ILE A 803 9.79 10.95 -40.67
CA ILE A 803 10.86 11.52 -39.85
C ILE A 803 12.16 11.32 -40.62
N HIS A 804 13.01 12.34 -40.66
CA HIS A 804 14.34 12.26 -41.26
C HIS A 804 15.36 13.05 -40.44
N GLY A 805 16.63 12.70 -40.53
CA GLY A 805 17.69 13.39 -39.80
C GLY A 805 19.03 12.70 -39.92
N THR A 806 20.00 13.10 -39.09
CA THR A 806 21.34 12.52 -39.02
C THR A 806 21.65 12.00 -37.62
N VAL A 807 22.18 10.79 -37.55
CA VAL A 807 22.75 10.21 -36.32
C VAL A 807 24.23 10.55 -36.28
N ARG A 808 24.67 11.22 -35.22
CA ARG A 808 26.06 11.65 -35.02
C ARG A 808 26.60 11.15 -33.68
N ASN A 809 27.90 11.02 -33.56
CA ASN A 809 28.53 10.82 -32.25
C ASN A 809 28.82 12.18 -31.57
N ALA A 810 29.31 12.13 -30.33
CA ALA A 810 29.68 13.33 -29.56
C ALA A 810 30.74 14.23 -30.25
N SER A 811 31.50 13.72 -31.23
CA SER A 811 32.46 14.50 -32.03
C SER A 811 31.87 15.05 -33.34
N GLY A 812 30.57 14.88 -33.58
CA GLY A 812 29.84 15.42 -34.72
C GLY A 812 29.94 14.61 -36.01
N VAL A 813 30.59 13.43 -35.97
CA VAL A 813 30.77 12.51 -37.10
C VAL A 813 29.53 11.62 -37.23
N GLY A 814 29.04 11.42 -38.47
CA GLY A 814 27.90 10.56 -38.76
C GLY A 814 28.15 9.10 -38.36
N VAL A 815 27.20 8.48 -37.66
CA VAL A 815 27.29 7.09 -37.20
C VAL A 815 26.61 6.18 -38.22
N ALA A 816 27.41 5.64 -39.13
CA ALA A 816 26.94 4.74 -40.16
C ALA A 816 26.42 3.42 -39.56
N GLY A 817 25.33 2.88 -40.12
CA GLY A 817 24.77 1.61 -39.68
C GLY A 817 23.95 1.67 -38.39
N ALA A 818 23.74 2.86 -37.81
CA ALA A 818 22.86 3.03 -36.66
C ALA A 818 21.43 2.57 -36.98
N ALA A 819 20.89 1.66 -36.18
CA ALA A 819 19.52 1.18 -36.31
C ALA A 819 18.57 2.20 -35.68
N VAL A 820 17.70 2.79 -36.50
CA VAL A 820 16.66 3.72 -36.06
C VAL A 820 15.31 3.00 -36.08
N THR A 821 14.63 2.98 -34.95
CA THR A 821 13.35 2.28 -34.77
C THR A 821 12.29 3.25 -34.29
N LEU A 822 11.16 3.31 -34.98
CA LEU A 822 10.00 4.11 -34.60
C LEU A 822 9.00 3.23 -33.87
N ILE A 823 8.55 3.68 -32.69
CA ILE A 823 7.66 2.96 -31.80
C ILE A 823 6.44 3.85 -31.46
N SER A 824 5.26 3.25 -31.43
CA SER A 824 4.02 3.89 -30.97
C SER A 824 4.04 4.13 -29.45
N PRO A 825 3.23 5.06 -28.91
CA PRO A 825 3.10 5.24 -27.46
C PRO A 825 2.65 3.98 -26.69
N SER A 826 2.02 3.02 -27.39
CA SER A 826 1.62 1.72 -26.83
C SER A 826 2.72 0.65 -26.95
N GLY A 827 3.97 1.02 -27.24
CA GLY A 827 5.12 0.10 -27.31
C GLY A 827 5.21 -0.76 -28.58
N ARG A 828 4.28 -0.61 -29.53
CA ARG A 828 4.32 -1.35 -30.81
C ARG A 828 5.30 -0.70 -31.78
N GLN A 829 6.25 -1.47 -32.32
CA GLN A 829 7.14 -1.02 -33.38
C GLN A 829 6.34 -0.72 -34.66
N LEU A 830 6.56 0.48 -35.23
CA LEU A 830 5.85 1.00 -36.39
C LEU A 830 6.73 1.06 -37.64
N GLY A 831 8.03 1.27 -37.48
CA GLY A 831 8.98 1.39 -38.59
C GLY A 831 10.42 1.17 -38.13
N ARG A 832 11.30 0.86 -39.08
CA ARG A 832 12.75 0.75 -38.85
C ARG A 832 13.51 1.22 -40.08
N SER A 833 14.58 1.98 -39.87
CA SER A 833 15.57 2.29 -40.88
C SER A 833 16.97 2.06 -40.34
N VAL A 834 17.96 2.13 -41.23
CA VAL A 834 19.38 2.07 -40.89
C VAL A 834 20.02 3.35 -41.43
N ALA A 835 20.82 4.01 -40.61
CA ALA A 835 21.51 5.23 -41.00
C ALA A 835 22.56 4.93 -42.10
N GLY A 836 22.60 5.80 -43.12
CA GLY A 836 23.55 5.75 -44.23
C GLY A 836 24.98 6.07 -43.82
N ALA A 837 25.91 6.06 -44.78
CA ALA A 837 27.35 6.25 -44.52
C ALA A 837 27.70 7.61 -43.89
N ASP A 838 26.85 8.62 -44.07
CA ASP A 838 26.95 9.95 -43.50
C ASP A 838 26.12 10.13 -42.21
N GLY A 839 25.52 9.04 -41.70
CA GLY A 839 24.61 9.05 -40.56
C GLY A 839 23.17 9.44 -40.89
N SER A 840 22.83 9.73 -42.15
CA SER A 840 21.47 10.13 -42.54
C SER A 840 20.46 8.99 -42.42
N TYR A 841 19.25 9.27 -41.94
CA TYR A 841 18.17 8.29 -41.81
C TYR A 841 16.81 8.90 -42.19
N ALA A 842 15.87 8.05 -42.57
CA ALA A 842 14.46 8.41 -42.72
C ALA A 842 13.55 7.22 -42.36
N VAL A 843 12.46 7.49 -41.64
CA VAL A 843 11.45 6.50 -41.22
C VAL A 843 10.05 7.06 -41.41
N ASP A 844 9.18 6.30 -42.08
CA ASP A 844 7.77 6.69 -42.26
C ASP A 844 6.98 6.61 -40.94
N ALA A 845 6.13 7.61 -40.70
CA ALA A 845 5.18 7.62 -39.60
C ALA A 845 3.76 7.29 -40.12
N PRO A 846 2.95 6.47 -39.41
CA PRO A 846 1.62 6.09 -39.88
C PRO A 846 0.61 7.24 -40.00
N GLY A 847 0.86 8.37 -39.33
CA GLY A 847 0.03 9.58 -39.32
C GLY A 847 0.60 10.62 -38.37
N SER A 848 -0.15 11.69 -38.10
CA SER A 848 0.22 12.66 -37.09
C SER A 848 0.01 12.11 -35.68
N GLY A 849 0.93 12.39 -34.76
CA GLY A 849 0.89 11.89 -33.39
C GLY A 849 2.26 11.83 -32.71
N SER A 850 2.26 11.42 -31.44
CA SER A 850 3.51 11.18 -30.70
C SER A 850 4.07 9.80 -31.00
N TYR A 851 5.39 9.74 -31.16
CA TYR A 851 6.15 8.52 -31.41
C TYR A 851 7.45 8.54 -30.61
N VAL A 852 7.99 7.36 -30.32
CA VAL A 852 9.33 7.21 -29.72
C VAL A 852 10.29 6.74 -30.82
N VAL A 853 11.38 7.47 -31.01
CA VAL A 853 12.48 7.08 -31.89
C VAL A 853 13.62 6.55 -31.03
N ILE A 854 13.98 5.29 -31.26
CA ILE A 854 15.13 4.64 -30.62
C ILE A 854 16.23 4.48 -31.66
N VAL A 855 17.42 4.97 -31.33
CA VAL A 855 18.62 4.80 -32.15
C VAL A 855 19.65 4.00 -31.38
N ALA A 856 20.13 2.93 -31.99
CA ALA A 856 21.19 2.11 -31.44
C ALA A 856 22.29 1.90 -32.47
N ALA A 857 23.54 2.04 -32.06
CA ALA A 857 24.70 1.75 -32.87
C ALA A 857 25.76 1.02 -32.03
N GLU A 858 26.56 0.18 -32.66
CA GLU A 858 27.63 -0.55 -31.99
C GLU A 858 28.64 0.43 -31.35
N GLY A 859 29.07 0.16 -30.12
CA GLY A 859 29.99 1.02 -29.36
C GLY A 859 29.40 2.34 -28.84
N HIS A 860 28.09 2.55 -28.94
CA HIS A 860 27.41 3.74 -28.45
C HIS A 860 26.22 3.39 -27.55
N GLN A 861 25.93 4.23 -26.56
CA GLN A 861 24.71 4.03 -25.77
C GLN A 861 23.47 4.27 -26.64
N PRO A 862 22.47 3.36 -26.62
CA PRO A 862 21.21 3.58 -27.31
C PRO A 862 20.54 4.85 -26.80
N HIS A 863 20.00 5.65 -27.71
CA HIS A 863 19.31 6.89 -27.38
C HIS A 863 17.85 6.79 -27.80
N ALA A 864 16.94 7.09 -26.88
CA ALA A 864 15.51 7.14 -27.14
C ALA A 864 15.00 8.58 -26.98
N SER A 865 14.21 9.05 -27.94
CA SER A 865 13.62 10.39 -27.90
C SER A 865 12.14 10.32 -28.28
N THR A 866 11.30 11.05 -27.54
CA THR A 866 9.88 11.21 -27.86
C THR A 866 9.70 12.41 -28.77
N ILE A 867 9.04 12.22 -29.91
CA ILE A 867 8.81 13.24 -30.93
C ILE A 867 7.32 13.35 -31.25
N ALA A 868 6.89 14.53 -31.69
CA ALA A 868 5.54 14.78 -32.20
C ALA A 868 5.62 15.02 -33.72
N VAL A 869 5.04 14.11 -34.50
CA VAL A 869 5.01 14.20 -35.97
C VAL A 869 3.71 14.86 -36.40
N GLY A 870 3.80 15.93 -37.19
CA GLY A 870 2.67 16.64 -37.78
C GLY A 870 2.24 16.06 -39.13
N GLU A 871 1.51 16.83 -39.93
CA GLU A 871 1.13 16.46 -41.30
C GLU A 871 2.30 16.59 -42.32
N GLU A 872 3.37 17.28 -41.94
CA GLU A 872 4.61 17.41 -42.70
C GLU A 872 5.74 16.57 -42.08
N ALA A 873 6.75 16.25 -42.89
CA ALA A 873 7.88 15.47 -42.44
C ALA A 873 8.74 16.20 -41.39
N LEU A 874 9.02 15.55 -40.27
CA LEU A 874 9.79 16.09 -39.16
C LEU A 874 11.30 15.85 -39.37
N ALA A 875 12.11 16.91 -39.24
CA ALA A 875 13.56 16.81 -39.18
C ALA A 875 14.02 16.63 -37.72
N HIS A 876 14.77 15.57 -37.41
CA HIS A 876 15.21 15.24 -36.04
C HIS A 876 16.62 14.61 -36.03
N ASP A 877 17.63 15.39 -35.62
CA ASP A 877 19.01 14.91 -35.49
C ASP A 877 19.25 14.28 -34.10
N ILE A 878 20.08 13.23 -34.05
CA ILE A 878 20.32 12.45 -32.84
C ILE A 878 21.82 12.34 -32.58
N VAL A 879 22.24 12.62 -31.36
CA VAL A 879 23.64 12.46 -30.93
C VAL A 879 23.76 11.26 -30.00
N LEU A 880 24.60 10.30 -30.39
CA LEU A 880 24.94 9.13 -29.59
C LEU A 880 26.21 9.39 -28.78
N SER A 881 26.12 9.15 -27.47
CA SER A 881 27.26 9.21 -26.56
C SER A 881 28.10 7.93 -26.69
N GLY A 882 29.42 8.11 -26.83
CA GLY A 882 30.36 7.00 -26.85
C GLY A 882 30.53 6.41 -25.44
N GLY A 883 30.33 5.11 -25.29
CA GLY A 883 30.72 4.38 -24.09
C GLY A 883 32.11 3.79 -24.30
N SER A 884 33.14 4.29 -23.62
CA SER A 884 34.32 3.47 -23.33
C SER A 884 35.28 4.11 -22.33
N VAL A 885 35.60 3.34 -21.28
CA VAL A 885 36.96 2.87 -20.95
C VAL A 885 36.83 1.40 -20.46
N PRO A 886 37.74 0.46 -20.81
CA PRO A 886 37.48 -0.99 -20.80
C PRO A 886 38.03 -1.76 -19.58
N GLY A 887 37.52 -2.99 -19.33
CA GLY A 887 38.23 -3.94 -18.46
C GLY A 887 37.68 -5.35 -18.26
N ALA A 888 36.36 -5.57 -18.21
CA ALA A 888 35.82 -6.90 -17.90
C ALA A 888 35.04 -7.50 -19.08
N SER A 889 35.28 -8.78 -19.37
CA SER A 889 34.51 -9.54 -20.35
C SER A 889 33.77 -10.69 -19.70
N VAL A 890 32.57 -10.99 -20.18
CA VAL A 890 31.81 -12.17 -19.79
C VAL A 890 31.70 -13.09 -21.00
N ARG A 891 32.09 -14.35 -20.88
CA ARG A 891 32.03 -15.35 -21.96
C ARG A 891 31.43 -16.66 -21.46
N GLY A 892 30.64 -17.32 -22.30
CA GLY A 892 30.03 -18.60 -21.98
C GLY A 892 29.36 -19.26 -23.18
N VAL A 893 28.80 -20.45 -22.96
CA VAL A 893 28.06 -21.22 -23.97
C VAL A 893 26.63 -21.44 -23.49
N VAL A 894 25.64 -21.22 -24.37
CA VAL A 894 24.25 -21.62 -24.12
C VAL A 894 24.04 -23.02 -24.68
N CYS A 895 23.53 -23.92 -23.84
CA CYS A 895 23.22 -25.31 -24.20
C CYS A 895 21.75 -25.63 -23.94
N ALA A 896 21.19 -26.57 -24.69
CA ALA A 896 19.83 -27.07 -24.52
C ALA A 896 19.79 -28.59 -24.25
N GLY A 897 18.90 -28.99 -23.35
CA GLY A 897 18.55 -30.38 -23.05
C GLY A 897 19.55 -31.16 -22.19
N ALA A 898 19.17 -32.38 -21.77
CA ALA A 898 19.97 -33.22 -20.85
C ALA A 898 21.37 -33.60 -21.39
N ASP A 899 21.54 -33.61 -22.72
CA ASP A 899 22.80 -33.93 -23.41
C ASP A 899 23.74 -32.70 -23.57
N SER A 900 23.38 -31.52 -23.05
CA SER A 900 24.16 -30.27 -23.14
C SER A 900 24.57 -29.89 -24.58
N ARG A 901 23.63 -29.95 -25.53
CA ARG A 901 23.92 -29.57 -26.93
C ARG A 901 24.01 -28.05 -27.06
N PRO A 902 25.04 -27.48 -27.72
CA PRO A 902 25.11 -26.05 -27.92
C PRO A 902 23.91 -25.51 -28.70
N LEU A 903 23.40 -24.35 -28.29
CA LEU A 903 22.20 -23.76 -28.86
C LEU A 903 22.58 -22.51 -29.68
N PRO A 904 22.55 -22.59 -31.02
CA PRO A 904 22.77 -21.44 -31.88
C PRO A 904 21.56 -20.51 -31.91
N ASP A 905 21.78 -19.24 -32.30
CA ASP A 905 20.74 -18.21 -32.45
C ASP A 905 19.94 -17.89 -31.17
N ALA A 906 20.42 -18.30 -30.00
CA ALA A 906 19.83 -17.94 -28.72
C ALA A 906 20.21 -16.49 -28.37
N ARG A 907 19.22 -15.71 -27.93
CA ARG A 907 19.46 -14.33 -27.50
C ARG A 907 19.86 -14.32 -26.03
N VAL A 908 21.04 -13.80 -25.75
CA VAL A 908 21.58 -13.59 -24.40
C VAL A 908 21.58 -12.09 -24.11
N THR A 909 20.90 -11.68 -23.05
CA THR A 909 20.79 -10.28 -22.63
C THR A 909 21.43 -10.10 -21.26
N LEU A 910 22.37 -9.17 -21.15
CA LEU A 910 22.99 -8.76 -19.90
C LEU A 910 22.25 -7.53 -19.34
N VAL A 911 21.86 -7.61 -18.08
CA VAL A 911 21.07 -6.61 -17.37
C VAL A 911 21.83 -6.18 -16.12
N ASP A 912 21.91 -4.88 -15.82
CA ASP A 912 22.53 -4.39 -14.57
C ASP A 912 21.62 -4.58 -13.35
N ALA A 913 22.12 -4.25 -12.16
CA ALA A 913 21.37 -4.30 -10.91
C ALA A 913 20.13 -3.38 -10.89
N ALA A 914 20.06 -2.36 -11.75
CA ALA A 914 18.93 -1.45 -11.88
C ALA A 914 17.87 -1.96 -12.88
N GLY A 915 18.13 -3.07 -13.58
CA GLY A 915 17.21 -3.66 -14.55
C GLY A 915 17.38 -3.14 -15.98
N HIS A 916 18.40 -2.33 -16.25
CA HIS A 916 18.67 -1.83 -17.60
C HIS A 916 19.43 -2.87 -18.42
N VAL A 917 19.09 -2.97 -19.71
CA VAL A 917 19.81 -3.83 -20.65
C VAL A 917 21.15 -3.17 -20.98
N VAL A 918 22.23 -3.77 -20.48
CA VAL A 918 23.61 -3.31 -20.65
C VAL A 918 24.13 -3.74 -22.02
N ALA A 919 23.85 -5.00 -22.40
CA ALA A 919 24.26 -5.56 -23.68
C ALA A 919 23.34 -6.72 -24.11
N THR A 920 23.29 -7.01 -25.40
CA THR A 920 22.63 -8.21 -25.92
C THR A 920 23.50 -8.84 -26.99
N ALA A 921 23.68 -10.15 -26.90
CA ALA A 921 24.41 -10.97 -27.85
C ALA A 921 23.50 -12.09 -28.37
N THR A 922 23.82 -12.59 -29.54
CA THR A 922 23.21 -13.81 -30.10
C THR A 922 24.28 -14.88 -30.15
N THR A 923 23.96 -16.11 -29.74
CA THR A 923 24.94 -17.20 -29.72
C THR A 923 25.33 -17.65 -31.12
N GLY A 924 26.61 -18.01 -31.30
CA GLY A 924 27.15 -18.57 -32.54
C GLY A 924 26.73 -20.03 -32.79
N GLU A 925 27.22 -20.64 -33.88
CA GLU A 925 26.94 -22.04 -34.24
C GLU A 925 27.36 -23.05 -33.16
N ASP A 926 28.35 -22.69 -32.35
CA ASP A 926 28.88 -23.43 -31.21
C ASP A 926 28.22 -23.07 -29.87
N GLY A 927 27.15 -22.28 -29.89
CA GLY A 927 26.42 -21.80 -28.72
C GLY A 927 27.13 -20.72 -27.93
N ALA A 928 28.30 -20.24 -28.36
CA ALA A 928 29.12 -19.29 -27.62
C ALA A 928 28.55 -17.87 -27.66
N TYR A 929 28.70 -17.13 -26.57
CA TYR A 929 28.43 -15.69 -26.48
C TYR A 929 29.55 -14.96 -25.71
N SER A 930 29.70 -13.66 -25.97
CA SER A 930 30.64 -12.82 -25.25
C SER A 930 30.15 -11.38 -25.13
N PHE A 931 30.39 -10.78 -23.96
CA PHE A 931 30.28 -9.35 -23.69
C PHE A 931 31.66 -8.83 -23.32
N THR A 932 32.07 -7.69 -23.87
CA THR A 932 33.34 -7.03 -23.54
C THR A 932 33.08 -5.65 -22.97
N ASP A 933 34.11 -5.04 -22.36
CA ASP A 933 34.10 -3.65 -21.92
C ASP A 933 33.04 -3.35 -20.84
N LEU A 934 32.76 -4.34 -19.99
CA LEU A 934 31.85 -4.21 -18.85
C LEU A 934 32.51 -3.49 -17.68
N ALA A 935 31.70 -2.73 -16.94
CA ALA A 935 32.07 -2.18 -15.64
C ALA A 935 32.06 -3.30 -14.57
N ALA A 936 32.79 -3.09 -13.48
CA ALA A 936 32.68 -4.00 -12.33
C ALA A 936 31.33 -3.79 -11.64
N GLY A 937 30.61 -4.87 -11.35
CA GLY A 937 29.29 -4.79 -10.74
C GLY A 937 28.48 -6.09 -10.82
N ASP A 938 27.28 -6.02 -10.25
CA ASP A 938 26.31 -7.12 -10.28
C ASP A 938 25.44 -7.03 -11.54
N TYR A 939 25.37 -8.15 -12.25
CA TYR A 939 24.59 -8.30 -13.46
C TYR A 939 23.66 -9.51 -13.39
N SER A 940 22.60 -9.50 -14.20
CA SER A 940 21.78 -10.66 -14.50
C SER A 940 21.88 -10.97 -15.98
N ILE A 941 22.17 -12.23 -16.31
CA ILE A 941 22.21 -12.69 -17.69
C ILE A 941 20.94 -13.49 -17.96
N VAL A 942 20.27 -13.17 -19.06
CA VAL A 942 19.02 -13.79 -19.49
C VAL A 942 19.22 -14.40 -20.85
N ALA A 943 19.21 -15.74 -20.93
CA ALA A 943 19.22 -16.44 -22.21
C ALA A 943 17.79 -16.79 -22.63
N SER A 944 17.47 -16.54 -23.90
CA SER A 944 16.14 -16.73 -24.48
C SER A 944 16.24 -17.45 -25.84
N GLY A 945 15.37 -18.43 -26.04
CA GLY A 945 15.41 -19.41 -27.14
C GLY A 945 14.55 -20.64 -26.82
N TYR A 946 14.40 -20.93 -25.52
CA TYR A 946 13.41 -21.79 -24.85
C TYR A 946 12.81 -20.97 -23.67
N PRO A 947 12.07 -21.54 -22.69
CA PRO A 947 11.67 -20.77 -21.50
C PRO A 947 12.89 -20.04 -20.92
N PRO A 948 12.83 -18.71 -20.75
CA PRO A 948 14.00 -17.92 -20.43
C PRO A 948 14.52 -18.27 -19.04
N VAL A 949 15.84 -18.40 -18.93
CA VAL A 949 16.53 -18.61 -17.67
C VAL A 949 17.35 -17.37 -17.37
N ALA A 950 17.15 -16.81 -16.18
CA ALA A 950 17.91 -15.69 -15.66
C ALA A 950 18.88 -16.20 -14.60
N SER A 951 20.15 -15.83 -14.72
CA SER A 951 21.20 -16.20 -13.78
C SER A 951 21.94 -14.95 -13.32
N ALA A 952 22.13 -14.81 -12.02
CA ALA A 952 22.92 -13.73 -11.43
C ALA A 952 24.41 -13.96 -11.69
N LEU A 953 25.13 -12.89 -11.98
CA LEU A 953 26.53 -12.87 -12.35
C LEU A 953 27.21 -11.64 -11.73
N GLN A 954 28.23 -11.86 -10.93
CA GLN A 954 29.07 -10.77 -10.44
C GLN A 954 30.30 -10.65 -11.35
N VAL A 955 30.53 -9.46 -11.91
CA VAL A 955 31.66 -9.18 -12.78
C VAL A 955 32.67 -8.35 -12.00
N ASP A 956 33.79 -8.97 -11.63
CA ASP A 956 34.92 -8.28 -11.03
C ASP A 956 35.89 -7.79 -12.13
N GLY A 957 36.87 -6.96 -11.77
CA GLY A 957 37.81 -6.32 -12.72
C GLY A 957 38.66 -7.24 -13.60
N ALA A 958 38.52 -8.57 -13.50
CA ALA A 958 39.15 -9.58 -14.36
C ALA A 958 38.20 -10.18 -15.42
N GLY A 959 36.89 -9.91 -15.38
CA GLY A 959 35.89 -10.59 -16.21
C GLY A 959 35.51 -11.99 -15.72
N VAL A 960 34.50 -12.61 -16.35
CA VAL A 960 34.04 -13.96 -16.07
C VAL A 960 34.06 -14.81 -17.34
N ASP A 961 35.00 -15.76 -17.40
CA ASP A 961 35.09 -16.74 -18.49
C ASP A 961 34.45 -18.07 -18.07
N GLY A 962 33.66 -18.68 -18.98
CA GLY A 962 33.06 -20.01 -18.79
C GLY A 962 31.70 -20.01 -18.06
N PHE A 963 30.92 -18.95 -18.19
CA PHE A 963 29.57 -18.89 -17.61
C PHE A 963 28.55 -19.58 -18.52
N ASP A 964 28.44 -20.89 -18.43
CA ASP A 964 27.54 -21.65 -19.30
C ASP A 964 26.10 -21.64 -18.80
N ILE A 965 25.14 -21.51 -19.73
CA ILE A 965 23.70 -21.42 -19.43
C ILE A 965 23.00 -22.62 -20.04
N SER A 966 22.30 -23.41 -19.23
CA SER A 966 21.46 -24.51 -19.71
C SER A 966 20.00 -24.10 -19.78
N LEU A 967 19.40 -24.23 -20.95
CA LEU A 967 17.97 -24.06 -21.18
C LEU A 967 17.28 -25.43 -21.25
N HIS A 968 16.14 -25.57 -20.58
CA HIS A 968 15.34 -26.81 -20.58
C HIS A 968 14.12 -26.68 -21.50
N HIS A 969 13.87 -27.69 -22.33
CA HIS A 969 12.63 -27.80 -23.10
C HIS A 969 11.49 -28.26 -22.20
N VAL A 970 10.26 -27.79 -22.43
CA VAL A 970 9.08 -28.12 -21.61
C VAL A 970 8.64 -29.60 -21.74
N ASP A 971 9.26 -30.37 -22.64
CA ASP A 971 8.89 -31.77 -22.95
C ASP A 971 10.03 -32.78 -22.65
N GLU A 972 11.12 -32.32 -22.00
CA GLU A 972 12.13 -33.16 -21.30
C GLU A 972 11.93 -33.03 -19.78
#